data_AF-A0AAQ6AJP7-F1
#
_entry.id   AF-A0AAQ6AJP7-F1
#
_cell.length_a   1.000
_cell.length_b   1.000
_cell.length_c   1.000
_cell.angle_alpha   90.00
_cell.angle_beta   90.00
_cell.angle_gamma   90.00
#
_symmetry.space_group_name_H-M   'P 1'
#
loop_
_entity.id
_entity.type
_entity.pdbx_description
1 polymer ?
#
loop_
_entity_poly.entity_id
_entity_poly.type
_entity_poly.pdbx_seq_one_letter_code
_entity_poly.pdbx_strand_id
1 'polypeptide(L)'
;MATGTLPLVFSRHKVPLTLYLFIYMGLLHCQQFIIPFKAPSDCRAEQFFDISSLSCVSCGPNQRRRLSCVCQTGYQTLTTDKMSITCQQCPIDKPAVTKDGFGCIRCPGAVSDEGNCKCPPGSFLESMRNWYLSRRMFLIDMLSGREKSLSSLPKVIRVASSLVPRTQEGQVFPPLMVVTYRDVPITDINTQTVSTSFAVEYEMDQSEARMKTDVSRTMNQMLVKDLCAQTALGVMGGVAVLYSLLKTVSWKRRISSTDTLVKFLFFYAGDLANVFFIVTVGTGLYWLIFYKAQQFVSVLLPLPPQEEKLVTYVGCAFALKAVQFLHKLFIQVSVDVFLIDWERPRSKTSRTVQAAGEMKREPSPVSIWRTYFVANEWNEIQTIRKISPTFQIMAVLFFLEVLGFSSLALRDPWTTLQRPSEAYTPSYSLTLRYGLAATLWLCIGLLQVIFFTVFYEHFVEDKIRQFVDLCSISNISVLLLSHRCFGYYIHGRSVHGHADTNMEEMNNNLRREQESLCGQRGLLPNTDIQTFQVALSNLLRMQYDRIQDSISRRNRPSRLTDTTMGHFSEPQCKAYHTMNHFLASVIDHAHPDMDYIVKDKLMFERVIGMEFLEPSEKSIFYNDEAHSFSNVLFYGNEATLLIFDTLFFCVVDLGSQSFILAAVLTYLQQMIFSFVRNALGRRNLAYKTLVDKRFLI
;
A
#
# COMPACT_ATOMS: atom_id res chain seq x y z
N MET A 1 -38.50 23.82 -29.61
CA MET A 1 -38.12 23.06 -28.40
C MET A 1 -36.63 22.90 -28.42
N ALA A 2 -35.96 23.67 -27.56
CA ALA A 2 -34.53 23.65 -27.36
C ALA A 2 -34.21 22.80 -26.13
N THR A 3 -33.22 21.93 -26.25
CA THR A 3 -32.53 21.27 -25.13
C THR A 3 -31.08 21.21 -25.59
N GLY A 4 -30.19 22.12 -25.20
CA GLY A 4 -29.88 22.51 -23.83
C GLY A 4 -28.63 21.76 -23.37
N THR A 5 -27.53 21.88 -24.12
CA THR A 5 -26.19 21.42 -23.71
C THR A 5 -25.65 22.34 -22.61
N LEU A 6 -25.55 21.82 -21.39
CA LEU A 6 -24.83 22.45 -20.28
C LEU A 6 -23.31 22.33 -20.51
N PRO A 7 -22.55 23.43 -20.58
CA PRO A 7 -21.10 23.38 -20.48
C PRO A 7 -20.72 23.30 -19.00
N LEU A 8 -20.21 22.14 -18.58
CA LEU A 8 -19.52 22.01 -17.30
C LEU A 8 -18.21 22.80 -17.35
N VAL A 9 -18.21 23.95 -16.69
CA VAL A 9 -17.02 24.77 -16.45
C VAL A 9 -16.11 24.01 -15.47
N PHE A 10 -15.07 23.37 -15.99
CA PHE A 10 -13.97 22.86 -15.18
C PHE A 10 -13.16 24.04 -14.65
N SER A 11 -13.39 24.39 -13.37
CA SER A 11 -12.51 25.28 -12.62
C SER A 11 -11.14 24.63 -12.46
N ARG A 12 -10.09 25.36 -12.86
CA ARG A 12 -8.69 25.02 -12.61
C ARG A 12 -8.49 24.77 -11.12
N HIS A 13 -8.06 23.58 -10.70
CA HIS A 13 -6.97 23.35 -9.75
C HIS A 13 -6.65 21.85 -9.57
N LYS A 14 -5.36 21.52 -9.74
CA LYS A 14 -4.59 20.40 -9.15
C LYS A 14 -5.15 18.98 -9.28
N VAL A 15 -5.09 18.44 -10.50
CA VAL A 15 -4.93 16.98 -10.69
C VAL A 15 -3.42 16.68 -10.65
N PRO A 16 -2.92 15.80 -9.78
CA PRO A 16 -1.51 15.46 -9.78
C PRO A 16 -1.14 14.73 -11.07
N LEU A 17 0.03 15.08 -11.60
CA LEU A 17 0.70 14.53 -12.79
C LEU A 17 0.72 12.98 -12.85
N THR A 18 0.49 12.32 -11.71
CA THR A 18 0.36 10.88 -11.55
C THR A 18 -0.83 10.31 -12.33
N LEU A 19 -1.96 11.02 -12.44
CA LEU A 19 -3.13 10.53 -13.19
C LEU A 19 -2.90 10.60 -14.72
N TYR A 20 -2.10 11.57 -15.18
CA TYR A 20 -1.71 11.70 -16.59
C TYR A 20 -0.68 10.63 -17.01
N LEU A 21 0.21 10.23 -16.11
CA LEU A 21 1.17 9.13 -16.32
C LEU A 21 0.51 7.74 -16.31
N PHE A 22 -0.58 7.54 -15.56
CA PHE A 22 -1.33 6.28 -15.57
C PHE A 22 -2.16 6.07 -16.85
N ILE A 23 -2.62 7.15 -17.50
CA ILE A 23 -3.34 7.06 -18.78
C ILE A 23 -2.39 6.76 -19.94
N TYR A 24 -1.12 7.17 -19.86
CA TYR A 24 -0.14 6.97 -20.94
C TYR A 24 0.53 5.57 -20.98
N MET A 25 0.32 4.72 -19.97
CA MET A 25 0.87 3.35 -19.92
C MET A 25 -0.10 2.28 -20.44
N GLY A 26 -1.26 2.67 -20.97
CA GLY A 26 -2.30 1.76 -21.44
C GLY A 26 -2.54 1.85 -22.94
N LEU A 27 -1.61 1.39 -23.77
CA LEU A 27 -1.88 1.03 -25.18
C LEU A 27 -0.85 -0.02 -25.64
N LEU A 28 -0.82 -1.16 -24.94
CA LEU A 28 -0.30 -2.39 -25.55
C LEU A 28 -1.24 -2.73 -26.70
N HIS A 29 -0.83 -2.39 -27.92
CA HIS A 29 -1.44 -2.90 -29.14
C HIS A 29 -1.35 -4.42 -29.11
N CYS A 30 -2.43 -5.07 -28.68
CA CYS A 30 -2.62 -6.49 -28.91
C CYS A 30 -2.89 -6.63 -30.41
N GLN A 31 -1.88 -7.01 -31.19
CA GLN A 31 -2.13 -7.44 -32.57
C GLN A 31 -3.04 -8.67 -32.51
N GLN A 32 -4.29 -8.47 -32.89
CA GLN A 32 -5.28 -9.53 -32.98
C GLN A 32 -4.94 -10.36 -34.23
N PHE A 33 -4.17 -11.43 -34.05
CA PHE A 33 -3.97 -12.42 -35.10
C PHE A 33 -5.16 -13.37 -35.13
N ILE A 34 -5.98 -13.22 -36.17
CA ILE A 34 -7.04 -14.17 -36.48
C ILE A 34 -6.41 -15.31 -37.27
N ILE A 35 -6.28 -16.49 -36.66
CA ILE A 35 -5.89 -17.72 -37.36
C ILE A 35 -7.19 -18.40 -37.81
N PRO A 36 -7.50 -18.46 -39.12
CA PRO A 36 -8.69 -19.14 -39.59
C PRO A 36 -8.56 -20.64 -39.31
N PHE A 37 -9.45 -21.17 -38.48
CA PHE A 37 -9.50 -22.60 -38.18
C PHE A 37 -9.95 -23.38 -39.42
N LYS A 38 -9.08 -24.25 -39.94
CA LYS A 38 -9.42 -25.28 -40.92
C LYS A 38 -9.39 -26.65 -40.24
N ALA A 39 -10.46 -27.43 -40.38
CA ALA A 39 -10.51 -28.78 -39.86
C ALA A 39 -9.90 -29.78 -40.87
N PRO A 40 -9.41 -30.95 -40.42
CA PRO A 40 -8.94 -32.00 -41.32
C PRO A 40 -9.97 -32.48 -42.34
N SER A 41 -11.27 -32.30 -42.06
CA SER A 41 -12.39 -32.56 -42.96
C SER A 41 -12.43 -31.63 -44.17
N ASP A 42 -11.80 -30.46 -44.09
CA ASP A 42 -11.89 -29.39 -45.09
C ASP A 42 -10.81 -29.52 -46.19
N CYS A 43 -9.88 -30.49 -46.05
CA CYS A 43 -8.83 -30.75 -47.02
C CYS A 43 -9.32 -31.67 -48.17
N ARG A 44 -9.01 -31.28 -49.41
CA ARG A 44 -9.33 -32.07 -50.62
C ARG A 44 -8.62 -33.43 -50.61
N ALA A 45 -9.10 -34.39 -51.41
CA ALA A 45 -8.61 -35.78 -51.41
C ALA A 45 -7.09 -35.93 -51.62
N GLU A 46 -6.45 -34.97 -52.29
CA GLU A 46 -4.99 -34.94 -52.57
C GLU A 46 -4.17 -34.08 -51.60
N GLN A 47 -4.83 -33.49 -50.60
CA GLN A 47 -4.23 -32.61 -49.60
C GLN A 47 -4.25 -33.27 -48.22
N PHE A 48 -3.17 -33.12 -47.45
CA PHE A 48 -3.13 -33.49 -46.03
C PHE A 48 -3.13 -32.22 -45.16
N PHE A 49 -3.62 -32.34 -43.92
CA PHE A 49 -3.61 -31.24 -42.97
C PHE A 49 -2.28 -31.21 -42.22
N ASP A 50 -1.50 -30.14 -42.40
CA ASP A 50 -0.26 -29.95 -41.68
C ASP A 50 -0.54 -29.21 -40.36
N ILE A 51 -0.35 -29.92 -39.25
CA ILE A 51 -0.62 -29.44 -37.89
C ILE A 51 0.31 -28.29 -37.51
N SER A 52 1.51 -28.22 -38.11
CA SER A 52 2.49 -27.17 -37.81
C SER A 52 2.13 -25.82 -38.45
N SER A 53 1.45 -25.85 -39.60
CA SER A 53 1.02 -24.65 -40.35
C SER A 53 -0.49 -24.39 -40.33
N LEU A 54 -1.28 -25.27 -39.70
CA LEU A 54 -2.74 -25.22 -39.63
C LEU A 54 -3.41 -25.06 -41.01
N SER A 55 -2.82 -25.67 -42.04
CA SER A 55 -3.21 -25.50 -43.44
C SER A 55 -3.21 -26.83 -44.22
N CYS A 56 -3.99 -26.90 -45.30
CA CYS A 56 -4.03 -28.07 -46.19
C CYS A 56 -2.93 -27.96 -47.25
N VAL A 57 -1.99 -28.91 -47.27
CA VAL A 57 -0.85 -28.96 -48.20
C VAL A 57 -1.03 -30.12 -49.18
N SER A 58 -0.79 -29.88 -50.47
CA SER A 58 -0.88 -30.91 -51.53
C SER A 58 0.35 -31.80 -51.57
N CYS A 59 0.17 -33.10 -51.82
CA CYS A 59 1.31 -34.02 -52.05
C CYS A 59 1.93 -33.82 -53.45
N GLY A 60 3.24 -34.05 -53.57
CA GLY A 60 4.00 -33.96 -54.82
C GLY A 60 3.82 -35.17 -55.76
N PRO A 61 4.43 -35.14 -56.96
CA PRO A 61 4.34 -36.25 -57.92
C PRO A 61 4.89 -37.57 -57.34
N ASN A 62 4.24 -38.70 -57.64
CA ASN A 62 4.55 -40.06 -57.15
C ASN A 62 4.39 -40.28 -55.63
N GLN A 63 3.56 -39.44 -54.98
CA GLN A 63 3.20 -39.58 -53.56
C GLN A 63 1.73 -39.99 -53.41
N ARG A 64 1.39 -40.57 -52.25
CA ARG A 64 0.02 -40.86 -51.82
C ARG A 64 -0.25 -40.30 -50.44
N ARG A 65 -1.49 -39.87 -50.21
CA ARG A 65 -1.96 -39.33 -48.93
C ARG A 65 -2.21 -40.46 -47.92
N ARG A 66 -1.65 -40.34 -46.72
CA ARG A 66 -2.06 -41.11 -45.53
C ARG A 66 -2.34 -40.16 -44.37
N LEU A 67 -1.47 -40.10 -43.35
CA LEU A 67 -1.44 -39.03 -42.33
C LEU A 67 -0.45 -37.91 -42.70
N SER A 68 0.46 -38.20 -43.61
CA SER A 68 1.41 -37.31 -44.29
C SER A 68 1.57 -37.81 -45.74
N CYS A 69 2.28 -37.06 -46.59
CA CYS A 69 2.63 -37.56 -47.92
C CYS A 69 3.67 -38.67 -47.81
N VAL A 70 3.42 -39.82 -48.45
CA VAL A 70 4.33 -40.98 -48.49
C VAL A 70 4.51 -41.41 -49.95
N CYS A 71 5.69 -41.89 -50.33
CA CYS A 71 5.93 -42.42 -51.67
C CYS A 71 5.01 -43.60 -52.03
N GLN A 72 4.65 -43.71 -53.32
CA GLN A 72 3.86 -44.83 -53.83
C GLN A 72 4.64 -46.16 -53.76
N THR A 73 3.93 -47.28 -53.86
CA THR A 73 4.51 -48.63 -53.83
C THR A 73 5.55 -48.78 -54.95
N GLY A 74 6.76 -49.23 -54.61
CA GLY A 74 7.88 -49.35 -55.56
C GLY A 74 8.75 -48.10 -55.70
N TYR A 75 8.52 -47.05 -54.91
CA TYR A 75 9.35 -45.84 -54.86
C TYR A 75 10.01 -45.67 -53.49
N GLN A 76 11.31 -45.43 -53.46
CA GLN A 76 12.07 -45.08 -52.26
C GLN A 76 12.07 -43.57 -52.00
N THR A 77 12.19 -43.19 -50.73
CA THR A 77 12.24 -41.79 -50.29
C THR A 77 13.67 -41.26 -50.34
N LEU A 78 13.89 -40.16 -51.06
CA LEU A 78 15.11 -39.36 -51.01
C LEU A 78 14.82 -38.07 -50.22
N THR A 79 15.57 -37.85 -49.15
CA THR A 79 15.52 -36.60 -48.38
C THR A 79 16.49 -35.58 -48.96
N THR A 80 15.96 -34.52 -49.57
CA THR A 80 16.67 -33.26 -49.78
C THR A 80 16.04 -32.24 -48.84
N ASP A 81 16.74 -32.02 -47.72
CA ASP A 81 16.36 -31.16 -46.59
C ASP A 81 15.04 -31.51 -45.87
N LYS A 82 15.02 -31.27 -44.55
CA LYS A 82 14.05 -31.74 -43.54
C LYS A 82 12.57 -31.35 -43.76
N MET A 83 12.18 -30.83 -44.93
CA MET A 83 10.83 -30.36 -45.20
C MET A 83 10.21 -30.86 -46.52
N SER A 84 10.93 -31.61 -47.37
CA SER A 84 10.37 -32.12 -48.62
C SER A 84 10.86 -33.53 -48.96
N ILE A 85 9.91 -34.44 -49.23
CA ILE A 85 10.20 -35.80 -49.68
C ILE A 85 10.17 -35.86 -51.22
N THR A 86 11.18 -36.48 -51.83
CA THR A 86 11.16 -36.82 -53.27
C THR A 86 11.19 -38.34 -53.44
N CYS A 87 10.41 -38.86 -54.40
CA CYS A 87 10.21 -40.30 -54.58
C CYS A 87 10.90 -40.78 -55.85
N GLN A 88 11.81 -41.76 -55.74
CA GLN A 88 12.52 -42.36 -56.86
C GLN A 88 12.14 -43.84 -57.00
N GLN A 89 11.94 -44.32 -58.23
CA GLN A 89 11.56 -45.71 -58.49
C GLN A 89 12.69 -46.69 -58.12
N CYS A 90 12.33 -47.79 -57.45
CA CYS A 90 13.27 -48.86 -57.10
C CYS A 90 13.76 -49.64 -58.36
N PRO A 91 15.03 -50.07 -58.39
CA PRO A 91 15.56 -50.90 -59.47
C PRO A 91 14.84 -52.26 -59.57
N ILE A 92 14.75 -52.83 -60.79
CA ILE A 92 14.03 -54.08 -61.09
C ILE A 92 14.56 -55.29 -60.27
N ASP A 93 15.85 -55.30 -59.91
CA ASP A 93 16.49 -56.37 -59.13
C ASP A 93 16.19 -56.28 -57.60
N LYS A 94 15.60 -55.15 -57.15
CA LYS A 94 15.22 -54.89 -55.75
C LYS A 94 13.82 -54.27 -55.68
N PRO A 95 12.76 -55.02 -56.01
CA PRO A 95 11.42 -54.46 -56.23
C PRO A 95 10.69 -54.04 -54.95
N ALA A 96 11.16 -54.43 -53.75
CA ALA A 96 10.48 -54.11 -52.49
C ALA A 96 11.19 -52.97 -51.75
N VAL A 97 10.40 -52.09 -51.12
CA VAL A 97 10.91 -50.98 -50.31
C VAL A 97 11.05 -51.46 -48.86
N THR A 98 12.10 -51.03 -48.17
CA THR A 98 12.29 -51.30 -46.75
C THR A 98 11.17 -50.66 -45.91
N LYS A 99 10.91 -51.21 -44.71
CA LYS A 99 9.78 -50.75 -43.87
C LYS A 99 9.91 -49.29 -43.41
N ASP A 100 11.14 -48.79 -43.32
CA ASP A 100 11.49 -47.40 -43.04
C ASP A 100 11.37 -46.48 -44.27
N GLY A 101 11.20 -47.02 -45.48
CA GLY A 101 10.86 -46.25 -46.69
C GLY A 101 12.04 -45.62 -47.44
N PHE A 102 13.28 -45.87 -47.00
CA PHE A 102 14.50 -45.23 -47.50
C PHE A 102 15.36 -46.08 -48.44
N GLY A 103 15.12 -47.39 -48.53
CA GLY A 103 15.92 -48.28 -49.36
C GLY A 103 15.10 -49.32 -50.12
N CYS A 104 15.68 -49.84 -51.21
CA CYS A 104 15.12 -50.95 -51.97
C CYS A 104 15.86 -52.25 -51.64
N ILE A 105 15.12 -53.34 -51.39
CA ILE A 105 15.63 -54.67 -51.05
C ILE A 105 15.12 -55.75 -52.00
N ARG A 106 15.89 -56.84 -52.07
CA ARG A 106 15.51 -58.06 -52.79
C ARG A 106 14.76 -58.99 -51.85
N CYS A 107 13.56 -59.40 -52.23
CA CYS A 107 12.78 -60.35 -51.45
C CYS A 107 13.26 -61.79 -51.67
N PRO A 108 13.30 -62.64 -50.63
CA PRO A 108 13.59 -64.06 -50.76
C PRO A 108 12.44 -64.87 -51.42
N GLY A 109 11.24 -64.29 -51.54
CA GLY A 109 10.09 -64.85 -52.26
C GLY A 109 9.39 -63.81 -53.14
N ALA A 110 8.19 -64.11 -53.64
CA ALA A 110 7.42 -63.20 -54.49
C ALA A 110 6.98 -61.93 -53.73
N VAL A 111 6.91 -60.81 -54.46
CA VAL A 111 6.39 -59.53 -53.93
C VAL A 111 4.85 -59.54 -54.06
N SER A 112 4.14 -59.15 -53.01
CA SER A 112 2.69 -58.93 -53.07
C SER A 112 2.35 -57.64 -53.83
N ASP A 113 1.12 -57.50 -54.32
CA ASP A 113 0.62 -56.26 -54.96
C ASP A 113 0.74 -55.00 -54.07
N GLU A 114 0.88 -55.20 -52.75
CA GLU A 114 1.09 -54.14 -51.74
C GLU A 114 2.58 -53.78 -51.51
N GLY A 115 3.52 -54.41 -52.21
CA GLY A 115 4.96 -54.17 -52.11
C GLY A 115 5.70 -54.92 -50.98
N ASN A 116 5.05 -55.88 -50.31
CA ASN A 116 5.65 -56.69 -49.24
C ASN A 116 6.28 -57.99 -49.75
N CYS A 117 7.38 -58.42 -49.13
CA CYS A 117 7.99 -59.72 -49.40
C CYS A 117 7.13 -60.85 -48.81
N LYS A 118 6.76 -61.84 -49.64
CA LYS A 118 6.17 -63.09 -49.14
C LYS A 118 7.26 -64.08 -48.73
N CYS A 119 7.08 -64.72 -47.58
CA CYS A 119 7.92 -65.82 -47.14
C CYS A 119 7.57 -67.11 -47.90
N PRO A 120 8.54 -68.00 -48.17
CA PRO A 120 8.26 -69.32 -48.73
C PRO A 120 7.39 -70.16 -47.77
N PRO A 121 6.57 -71.09 -48.30
CA PRO A 121 5.65 -71.89 -47.51
C PRO A 121 6.40 -72.69 -46.43
N GLY A 122 5.95 -72.59 -45.17
CA GLY A 122 6.52 -73.31 -44.02
C GLY A 122 7.31 -72.46 -43.00
N SER A 123 7.30 -71.12 -43.12
CA SER A 123 7.95 -70.22 -42.16
C SER A 123 6.98 -69.17 -41.61
N PHE A 124 7.03 -68.90 -40.30
CA PHE A 124 6.28 -67.83 -39.62
C PHE A 124 7.23 -66.94 -38.80
N LEU A 125 6.92 -65.64 -38.73
CA LEU A 125 7.65 -64.63 -37.96
C LEU A 125 7.08 -64.54 -36.55
N GLU A 126 7.79 -65.06 -35.55
CA GLU A 126 7.45 -64.88 -34.14
C GLU A 126 8.11 -63.61 -33.58
N SER A 127 7.34 -62.78 -32.86
CA SER A 127 7.80 -61.50 -32.32
C SER A 127 7.22 -61.30 -30.92
N MET A 128 8.03 -60.80 -29.97
CA MET A 128 7.64 -60.37 -28.60
C MET A 128 6.57 -59.24 -28.55
N ARG A 129 5.80 -59.03 -29.61
CA ARG A 129 4.85 -57.93 -29.83
C ARG A 129 3.45 -58.15 -29.24
N ASN A 130 3.17 -59.27 -28.56
CA ASN A 130 1.84 -59.55 -28.01
C ASN A 130 1.62 -59.01 -26.58
N TRP A 131 2.57 -58.27 -26.01
CA TRP A 131 2.34 -57.55 -24.76
C TRP A 131 1.55 -56.27 -25.07
N TYR A 132 0.25 -56.26 -24.78
CA TYR A 132 -0.56 -55.05 -24.81
C TYR A 132 -0.28 -54.24 -23.52
N LEU A 133 0.50 -53.17 -23.64
CA LEU A 133 0.58 -52.13 -22.62
C LEU A 133 -0.80 -51.47 -22.47
N SER A 134 -1.60 -51.97 -21.52
CA SER A 134 -2.92 -51.39 -21.23
C SER A 134 -2.76 -50.23 -20.23
N ARG A 135 -3.31 -49.06 -20.56
CA ARG A 135 -3.28 -47.84 -19.75
C ARG A 135 -4.36 -47.86 -18.65
N ARG A 136 -4.45 -48.93 -17.87
CA ARG A 136 -5.45 -49.04 -16.79
C ARG A 136 -4.75 -48.96 -15.44
N MET A 137 -5.04 -47.88 -14.71
CA MET A 137 -4.68 -47.73 -13.30
C MET A 137 -5.90 -48.06 -12.43
N PHE A 138 -5.67 -48.57 -11.23
CA PHE A 138 -6.71 -48.86 -10.26
C PHE A 138 -6.37 -48.17 -8.94
N LEU A 139 -7.37 -47.64 -8.25
CA LEU A 139 -7.18 -47.09 -6.90
C LEU A 139 -7.14 -48.22 -5.87
N ILE A 140 -7.98 -49.23 -6.08
CA ILE A 140 -8.10 -50.40 -5.24
C ILE A 140 -8.30 -51.61 -6.16
N ASP A 141 -7.48 -52.64 -5.98
CA ASP A 141 -7.64 -53.93 -6.65
C ASP A 141 -7.85 -55.03 -5.60
N MET A 142 -9.07 -55.55 -5.62
CA MET A 142 -9.53 -56.66 -4.79
C MET A 142 -9.69 -57.96 -5.60
N LEU A 143 -9.42 -57.93 -6.91
CA LEU A 143 -9.60 -59.09 -7.79
C LEU A 143 -8.31 -59.90 -7.84
N SER A 144 -7.15 -59.24 -7.94
CA SER A 144 -5.84 -59.93 -8.01
C SER A 144 -5.47 -60.67 -6.72
N GLY A 145 -6.09 -60.34 -5.59
CA GLY A 145 -5.89 -61.02 -4.31
C GLY A 145 -6.77 -62.23 -4.06
N ARG A 146 -7.65 -62.61 -5.00
CA ARG A 146 -8.57 -63.75 -4.89
C ARG A 146 -7.91 -65.00 -5.45
N GLU A 147 -7.96 -66.09 -4.69
CA GLU A 147 -7.46 -67.38 -5.16
C GLU A 147 -8.62 -68.27 -5.64
N LYS A 148 -8.37 -69.04 -6.72
CA LYS A 148 -9.20 -70.13 -7.27
C LYS A 148 -10.56 -69.76 -7.90
N SER A 149 -11.33 -68.81 -7.36
CA SER A 149 -12.62 -68.40 -7.93
C SER A 149 -12.88 -66.90 -7.76
N LEU A 150 -13.67 -66.31 -8.68
CA LEU A 150 -14.07 -64.90 -8.56
C LEU A 150 -14.96 -64.62 -7.35
N SER A 151 -15.59 -65.64 -6.77
CA SER A 151 -16.45 -65.53 -5.59
C SER A 151 -15.70 -65.69 -4.27
N SER A 152 -14.39 -65.98 -4.28
CA SER A 152 -13.59 -66.11 -3.07
C SER A 152 -13.23 -64.75 -2.49
N LEU A 153 -13.04 -64.71 -1.17
CA LEU A 153 -12.59 -63.51 -0.47
C LEU A 153 -11.12 -63.24 -0.82
N PRO A 154 -10.75 -61.97 -1.11
CA PRO A 154 -9.37 -61.61 -1.36
C PRO A 154 -8.53 -61.76 -0.09
N LYS A 155 -7.35 -62.38 -0.21
CA LYS A 155 -6.39 -62.50 0.90
C LYS A 155 -5.57 -61.22 1.09
N VAL A 156 -5.38 -60.49 0.00
CA VAL A 156 -4.61 -59.24 -0.06
C VAL A 156 -5.38 -58.24 -0.91
N ILE A 157 -5.44 -56.98 -0.48
CA ILE A 157 -5.93 -55.87 -1.29
C ILE A 157 -4.75 -55.03 -1.71
N ARG A 158 -4.66 -54.73 -2.99
CA ARG A 158 -3.67 -53.78 -3.51
C ARG A 158 -4.30 -52.40 -3.59
N VAL A 159 -3.71 -51.43 -2.91
CA VAL A 159 -4.20 -50.04 -2.85
C VAL A 159 -3.13 -49.11 -3.41
N ALA A 160 -3.53 -48.11 -4.19
CA ALA A 160 -2.62 -47.06 -4.63
C ALA A 160 -2.18 -46.22 -3.41
N SER A 161 -0.88 -46.23 -3.10
CA SER A 161 -0.31 -45.54 -1.94
C SER A 161 0.22 -44.16 -2.26
N SER A 162 0.81 -43.98 -3.44
CA SER A 162 1.28 -42.68 -3.90
C SER A 162 1.15 -42.57 -5.41
N LEU A 163 0.98 -41.33 -5.86
CA LEU A 163 0.64 -41.02 -7.23
C LEU A 163 1.39 -39.75 -7.60
N VAL A 164 2.51 -39.91 -8.29
CA VAL A 164 3.45 -38.83 -8.59
C VAL A 164 3.44 -38.59 -10.10
N PRO A 165 2.88 -37.47 -10.58
CA PRO A 165 3.05 -37.07 -11.96
C PRO A 165 4.48 -36.58 -12.17
N ARG A 166 5.18 -37.18 -13.12
CA ARG A 166 6.51 -36.76 -13.56
C ARG A 166 6.38 -36.22 -14.98
N THR A 167 6.82 -34.99 -15.20
CA THR A 167 6.94 -34.42 -16.55
C THR A 167 8.36 -34.71 -17.05
N GLN A 168 8.49 -35.45 -18.14
CA GLN A 168 9.76 -35.47 -18.89
C GLN A 168 9.79 -34.25 -19.81
N GLU A 169 10.86 -33.46 -19.72
CA GLU A 169 11.25 -32.46 -20.73
C GLU A 169 10.21 -31.36 -21.05
N GLY A 170 9.41 -30.94 -20.06
CA GLY A 170 8.55 -29.75 -20.19
C GLY A 170 7.41 -29.86 -21.23
N GLN A 171 7.14 -31.05 -21.77
CA GLN A 171 5.99 -31.26 -22.65
C GLN A 171 4.76 -31.66 -21.83
N VAL A 172 3.67 -30.92 -22.01
CA VAL A 172 2.43 -31.03 -21.22
C VAL A 172 1.61 -32.29 -21.57
N PHE A 173 2.00 -33.10 -22.56
CA PHE A 173 1.22 -34.29 -22.92
C PHE A 173 2.05 -35.44 -23.53
N PRO A 174 1.86 -36.70 -23.08
CA PRO A 174 1.16 -37.17 -21.88
C PRO A 174 2.10 -37.23 -20.64
N PRO A 175 1.65 -36.78 -19.44
CA PRO A 175 2.48 -36.82 -18.24
C PRO A 175 2.81 -38.27 -17.83
N LEU A 176 4.07 -38.53 -17.48
CA LEU A 176 4.51 -39.82 -16.95
C LEU A 176 4.03 -39.95 -15.51
N MET A 177 2.93 -40.66 -15.29
CA MET A 177 2.37 -40.86 -13.97
C MET A 177 2.96 -42.11 -13.32
N VAL A 178 3.67 -41.94 -12.20
CA VAL A 178 4.19 -43.06 -11.41
C VAL A 178 3.21 -43.35 -10.28
N VAL A 179 2.54 -44.50 -10.34
CA VAL A 179 1.64 -44.98 -9.29
C VAL A 179 2.37 -46.06 -8.49
N THR A 180 2.56 -45.83 -7.19
CA THR A 180 3.08 -46.84 -6.28
C THR A 180 1.91 -47.57 -5.63
N TYR A 181 1.95 -48.89 -5.66
CA TYR A 181 0.95 -49.76 -5.07
C TYR A 181 1.48 -50.38 -3.78
N ARG A 182 0.62 -50.47 -2.77
CA ARG A 182 0.90 -51.16 -1.51
C ARG A 182 -0.09 -52.30 -1.33
N ASP A 183 0.44 -53.47 -0.99
CA ASP A 183 -0.34 -54.66 -0.69
C ASP A 183 -0.67 -54.68 0.81
N VAL A 184 -1.97 -54.77 1.12
CA VAL A 184 -2.50 -54.81 2.49
C VAL A 184 -3.11 -56.19 2.72
N PRO A 185 -2.58 -56.99 3.67
CA PRO A 185 -3.20 -58.26 4.05
C PRO A 185 -4.50 -58.00 4.80
N ILE A 186 -5.57 -58.73 4.45
CA ILE A 186 -6.86 -58.63 5.15
C ILE A 186 -6.80 -59.52 6.38
N THR A 187 -6.82 -58.93 7.57
CA THR A 187 -6.91 -59.67 8.84
C THR A 187 -8.30 -59.62 9.46
N ASP A 188 -9.02 -58.50 9.34
CA ASP A 188 -10.41 -58.34 9.81
C ASP A 188 -11.21 -57.37 8.92
N ILE A 189 -12.31 -57.84 8.32
CA ILE A 189 -13.07 -57.12 7.28
C ILE A 189 -13.89 -55.95 7.83
N ASN A 190 -14.31 -55.99 9.10
CA ASN A 190 -15.26 -55.02 9.66
C ASN A 190 -14.61 -53.85 10.42
N THR A 191 -13.29 -53.91 10.68
CA THR A 191 -12.59 -52.92 11.53
C THR A 191 -11.38 -52.29 10.87
N GLN A 192 -10.86 -52.86 9.78
CA GLN A 192 -9.61 -52.42 9.17
C GLN A 192 -9.85 -51.27 8.17
N THR A 193 -9.78 -50.04 8.65
CA THR A 193 -9.76 -48.84 7.81
C THR A 193 -8.33 -48.48 7.41
N VAL A 194 -8.03 -48.40 6.10
CA VAL A 194 -6.73 -47.95 5.59
C VAL A 194 -6.86 -46.49 5.17
N SER A 195 -6.21 -45.58 5.90
CA SER A 195 -6.13 -44.17 5.52
C SER A 195 -5.20 -44.02 4.31
N THR A 196 -5.73 -43.59 3.17
CA THR A 196 -4.95 -43.23 1.99
C THR A 196 -4.97 -41.73 1.79
N SER A 197 -3.80 -41.11 1.69
CA SER A 197 -3.65 -39.68 1.39
C SER A 197 -2.99 -39.52 0.02
N PHE A 198 -3.66 -38.82 -0.88
CA PHE A 198 -3.13 -38.54 -2.21
C PHE A 198 -2.65 -37.09 -2.26
N ALA A 199 -1.35 -36.88 -2.43
CA ALA A 199 -0.77 -35.56 -2.65
C ALA A 199 -0.21 -35.52 -4.08
N VAL A 200 -0.72 -34.58 -4.87
CA VAL A 200 -0.22 -34.34 -6.23
C VAL A 200 0.57 -33.04 -6.18
N GLU A 201 1.89 -33.16 -6.12
CA GLU A 201 2.79 -32.02 -6.17
C GLU A 201 3.28 -31.84 -7.61
N TYR A 202 2.86 -30.76 -8.24
CA TYR A 202 3.31 -30.39 -9.58
C TYR A 202 4.60 -29.58 -9.45
N GLU A 203 5.73 -30.27 -9.46
CA GLU A 203 7.03 -29.62 -9.55
C GLU A 203 7.49 -29.62 -11.01
N MET A 204 7.50 -28.44 -11.64
CA MET A 204 8.06 -28.26 -12.97
C MET A 204 9.53 -27.85 -12.80
N ASP A 205 10.46 -28.71 -13.20
CA ASP A 205 11.87 -28.35 -13.26
C ASP A 205 12.07 -27.27 -14.34
N GLN A 206 12.24 -26.03 -13.88
CA GLN A 206 12.43 -24.88 -14.77
C GLN A 206 13.88 -24.75 -15.24
N SER A 207 14.81 -25.61 -14.83
CA SER A 207 16.21 -25.54 -15.28
C SER A 207 16.32 -25.70 -16.79
N GLU A 208 15.60 -26.65 -17.37
CA GLU A 208 15.57 -26.91 -18.81
C GLU A 208 14.74 -25.87 -19.58
N ALA A 209 13.66 -25.36 -18.98
CA ALA A 209 12.89 -24.25 -19.55
C ALA A 209 13.74 -22.97 -19.61
N ARG A 210 14.57 -22.70 -18.59
CA ARG A 210 15.59 -21.64 -18.61
C ARG A 210 16.58 -21.89 -19.76
N MET A 211 17.10 -23.11 -19.91
CA MET A 211 18.14 -23.42 -20.90
C MET A 211 17.66 -23.50 -22.36
N LYS A 212 16.42 -23.95 -22.65
CA LYS A 212 15.85 -24.02 -24.02
C LYS A 212 15.18 -22.71 -24.46
N THR A 213 14.96 -21.77 -23.55
CA THR A 213 14.46 -20.42 -23.89
C THR A 213 15.50 -19.30 -23.67
N ASP A 214 16.75 -19.67 -23.40
CA ASP A 214 17.93 -18.87 -23.72
C ASP A 214 18.02 -18.84 -25.26
N VAL A 215 17.68 -17.75 -25.95
CA VAL A 215 18.53 -16.56 -26.06
C VAL A 215 17.73 -15.22 -26.14
N SER A 216 16.38 -15.17 -26.06
CA SER A 216 15.71 -13.86 -26.25
C SER A 216 14.32 -13.60 -25.62
N ARG A 217 13.47 -14.59 -25.36
CA ARG A 217 12.04 -14.32 -25.09
C ARG A 217 11.56 -14.42 -23.64
N THR A 218 12.20 -15.22 -22.79
CA THR A 218 11.75 -15.51 -21.40
C THR A 218 12.69 -14.97 -20.32
N MET A 219 14.00 -14.85 -20.59
CA MET A 219 14.90 -13.96 -19.82
C MET A 219 14.37 -12.51 -19.82
N ASN A 220 13.61 -12.11 -20.83
CA ASN A 220 12.96 -10.80 -20.88
C ASN A 220 11.67 -10.67 -20.06
N GLN A 221 11.20 -11.70 -19.32
CA GLN A 221 9.92 -11.58 -18.60
C GLN A 221 9.94 -12.02 -17.13
N MET A 222 10.76 -13.00 -16.72
CA MET A 222 10.95 -13.30 -15.29
C MET A 222 12.09 -12.46 -14.70
N LEU A 223 13.20 -12.35 -15.45
CA LEU A 223 14.32 -11.47 -15.12
C LEU A 223 13.89 -10.01 -15.17
N VAL A 224 13.05 -9.60 -16.13
CA VAL A 224 12.51 -8.22 -16.19
C VAL A 224 11.58 -7.88 -15.02
N LYS A 225 10.85 -8.84 -14.41
CA LYS A 225 9.97 -8.53 -13.26
C LYS A 225 10.75 -8.32 -11.97
N ASP A 226 11.70 -9.21 -11.67
CA ASP A 226 12.62 -9.04 -10.53
C ASP A 226 13.54 -7.83 -10.76
N LEU A 227 13.96 -7.58 -12.00
CA LEU A 227 14.71 -6.40 -12.40
C LEU A 227 13.86 -5.12 -12.32
N CYS A 228 12.58 -5.13 -12.67
CA CYS A 228 11.70 -3.97 -12.53
C CYS A 228 11.49 -3.59 -11.07
N ALA A 229 11.29 -4.56 -10.17
CA ALA A 229 11.23 -4.29 -8.74
C ALA A 229 12.56 -3.75 -8.21
N GLN A 230 13.69 -4.33 -8.60
CA GLN A 230 15.03 -3.89 -8.17
C GLN A 230 15.43 -2.52 -8.76
N THR A 231 15.11 -2.26 -10.03
CA THR A 231 15.33 -0.95 -10.67
C THR A 231 14.41 0.11 -10.10
N ALA A 232 13.14 -0.20 -9.81
CA ALA A 232 12.25 0.69 -9.10
C ALA A 232 12.78 1.01 -7.69
N LEU A 233 13.28 0.01 -6.96
CA LEU A 233 13.93 0.22 -5.66
C LEU A 233 15.19 1.09 -5.77
N GLY A 234 16.03 0.88 -6.79
CA GLY A 234 17.23 1.68 -7.03
C GLY A 234 16.90 3.13 -7.39
N VAL A 235 15.99 3.35 -8.34
CA VAL A 235 15.60 4.68 -8.80
C VAL A 235 14.83 5.43 -7.72
N MET A 236 13.79 4.83 -7.14
CA MET A 236 13.01 5.48 -6.08
C MET A 236 13.81 5.62 -4.78
N GLY A 237 14.72 4.68 -4.48
CA GLY A 237 15.67 4.80 -3.38
C GLY A 237 16.62 5.99 -3.56
N GLY A 238 17.17 6.18 -4.77
CA GLY A 238 17.97 7.36 -5.10
C GLY A 238 17.20 8.68 -4.94
N VAL A 239 15.94 8.72 -5.42
CA VAL A 239 15.06 9.88 -5.21
C VAL A 239 14.75 10.11 -3.72
N ALA A 240 14.56 9.04 -2.94
CA ALA A 240 14.33 9.11 -1.51
C ALA A 240 15.53 9.70 -0.75
N VAL A 241 16.77 9.37 -1.15
CA VAL A 241 17.98 9.98 -0.60
C VAL A 241 17.99 11.49 -0.86
N LEU A 242 17.78 11.91 -2.12
CA LEU A 242 17.74 13.33 -2.48
C LEU A 242 16.65 14.09 -1.73
N TYR A 243 15.44 13.52 -1.66
CA TYR A 243 14.32 14.13 -0.94
C TYR A 243 14.58 14.25 0.57
N SER A 244 15.21 13.23 1.17
CA SER A 244 15.64 13.25 2.57
C SER A 244 16.74 14.27 2.86
N LEU A 245 17.68 14.46 1.92
CA LEU A 245 18.69 15.50 2.02
C LEU A 245 18.04 16.89 2.01
N LEU A 246 17.10 17.14 1.08
CA LEU A 246 16.37 18.41 1.02
C LEU A 246 15.58 18.68 2.31
N LYS A 247 14.89 17.67 2.87
CA LYS A 247 14.22 17.78 4.18
C LYS A 247 15.20 18.10 5.30
N THR A 248 16.38 17.51 5.28
CA THR A 248 17.42 17.76 6.29
C THR A 248 17.97 19.16 6.19
N VAL A 249 18.22 19.67 4.97
CA VAL A 249 18.65 21.04 4.74
C VAL A 249 17.58 22.04 5.21
N SER A 250 16.31 21.81 4.86
CA SER A 250 15.19 22.62 5.36
C SER A 250 15.09 22.57 6.88
N TRP A 251 15.21 21.40 7.49
CA TRP A 251 15.19 21.27 8.95
C TRP A 251 16.38 21.95 9.62
N LYS A 252 17.59 21.88 9.04
CA LYS A 252 18.79 22.57 9.55
C LYS A 252 18.53 24.08 9.67
N ARG A 253 17.91 24.67 8.64
CA ARG A 253 17.51 26.10 8.65
C ARG A 253 16.53 26.43 9.78
N ARG A 254 15.66 25.49 10.15
CA ARG A 254 14.63 25.67 11.21
C ARG A 254 15.16 25.55 12.64
N ILE A 255 16.37 24.99 12.85
CA ILE A 255 16.90 24.70 14.19
C ILE A 255 18.24 25.38 14.50
N SER A 256 18.96 25.86 13.48
CA SER A 256 20.26 26.54 13.61
C SER A 256 21.28 25.75 14.45
N SER A 257 21.37 24.43 14.23
CA SER A 257 22.30 23.51 14.94
C SER A 257 23.12 22.66 13.96
N THR A 258 24.22 22.08 14.45
CA THR A 258 25.27 21.42 13.65
C THR A 258 25.03 19.92 13.43
N ASP A 259 24.36 19.22 14.33
CA ASP A 259 24.13 17.76 14.21
C ASP A 259 22.93 17.45 13.29
N THR A 260 23.25 17.14 12.03
CA THR A 260 22.26 16.91 10.97
C THR A 260 22.19 15.46 10.51
N LEU A 261 23.18 14.62 10.87
CA LEU A 261 23.30 13.25 10.39
C LEU A 261 22.20 12.36 10.96
N VAL A 262 21.99 12.42 12.28
CA VAL A 262 20.96 11.62 12.96
C VAL A 262 19.57 11.97 12.41
N LYS A 263 19.31 13.25 12.16
CA LYS A 263 18.04 13.70 11.62
C LYS A 263 17.83 13.24 10.17
N PHE A 264 18.87 13.28 9.35
CA PHE A 264 18.84 12.73 8.00
C PHE A 264 18.47 11.24 8.02
N LEU A 265 19.07 10.44 8.91
CA LEU A 265 18.76 9.01 9.01
C LEU A 265 17.29 8.76 9.35
N PHE A 266 16.68 9.54 10.24
CA PHE A 266 15.25 9.42 10.53
C PHE A 266 14.36 9.81 9.35
N PHE A 267 14.72 10.87 8.61
CA PHE A 267 13.98 11.24 7.40
C PHE A 267 14.11 10.21 6.29
N TYR A 268 15.32 9.67 6.13
CA TYR A 268 15.65 8.64 5.15
C TYR A 268 14.95 7.33 5.45
N ALA A 269 14.94 6.87 6.70
CA ALA A 269 14.17 5.69 7.11
C ALA A 269 12.69 5.81 6.70
N GLY A 270 12.10 6.97 6.91
CA GLY A 270 10.71 7.23 6.54
C GLY A 270 10.44 7.22 5.03
N ASP A 271 11.31 7.83 4.23
CA ASP A 271 11.14 7.84 2.77
C ASP A 271 11.43 6.47 2.17
N LEU A 272 12.46 5.77 2.66
CA LEU A 272 12.79 4.41 2.25
C LEU A 272 11.66 3.43 2.59
N ALA A 273 11.00 3.59 3.75
CA ALA A 273 9.81 2.83 4.10
C ALA A 273 8.67 3.03 3.08
N ASN A 274 8.44 4.28 2.63
CA ASN A 274 7.43 4.58 1.62
C ASN A 274 7.80 3.94 0.27
N VAL A 275 9.08 3.95 -0.10
CA VAL A 275 9.58 3.29 -1.33
C VAL A 275 9.33 1.79 -1.27
N PHE A 276 9.73 1.12 -0.17
CA PHE A 276 9.48 -0.31 0.00
C PHE A 276 7.98 -0.63 0.00
N PHE A 277 7.16 0.20 0.66
CA PHE A 277 5.71 0.03 0.65
C PHE A 277 5.13 0.13 -0.77
N ILE A 278 5.47 1.17 -1.55
CA ILE A 278 4.96 1.33 -2.92
C ILE A 278 5.38 0.17 -3.82
N VAL A 279 6.65 -0.26 -3.75
CA VAL A 279 7.14 -1.38 -4.56
C VAL A 279 6.47 -2.69 -4.17
N THR A 280 6.37 -2.99 -2.88
CA THR A 280 5.75 -4.24 -2.39
C THR A 280 4.26 -4.28 -2.72
N VAL A 281 3.51 -3.19 -2.53
CA VAL A 281 2.10 -3.09 -2.90
C VAL A 281 1.93 -3.23 -4.42
N GLY A 282 2.73 -2.54 -5.22
CA GLY A 282 2.67 -2.64 -6.69
C GLY A 282 2.97 -4.06 -7.17
N THR A 283 3.92 -4.73 -6.53
CA THR A 283 4.24 -6.15 -6.75
C THR A 283 3.03 -7.02 -6.39
N GLY A 284 2.51 -6.93 -5.17
CA GLY A 284 1.32 -7.71 -4.76
C GLY A 284 0.11 -7.50 -5.67
N LEU A 285 -0.16 -6.27 -6.07
CA LEU A 285 -1.25 -5.92 -6.98
C LEU A 285 -1.02 -6.46 -8.39
N TYR A 286 0.21 -6.41 -8.90
CA TYR A 286 0.57 -7.01 -10.19
C TYR A 286 0.23 -8.50 -10.22
N TRP A 287 0.71 -9.28 -9.24
CA TRP A 287 0.38 -10.71 -9.20
C TRP A 287 -1.12 -10.93 -8.98
N LEU A 288 -1.77 -10.16 -8.11
CA LEU A 288 -3.21 -10.29 -7.87
C LEU A 288 -4.03 -10.10 -9.15
N ILE A 289 -3.75 -9.07 -9.95
CA ILE A 289 -4.48 -8.80 -11.19
C ILE A 289 -4.11 -9.82 -12.26
N PHE A 290 -2.83 -9.94 -12.62
CA PHE A 290 -2.43 -10.73 -13.78
C PHE A 290 -2.55 -12.24 -13.55
N TYR A 291 -2.36 -12.73 -12.32
CA TYR A 291 -2.54 -14.14 -12.02
C TYR A 291 -4.02 -14.54 -11.96
N LYS A 292 -4.89 -13.71 -11.38
CA LYS A 292 -6.31 -14.04 -11.24
C LYS A 292 -7.16 -13.67 -12.46
N ALA A 293 -6.75 -12.69 -13.26
CA ALA A 293 -7.45 -12.30 -14.48
C ALA A 293 -7.01 -13.07 -15.74
N GLN A 294 -6.14 -14.09 -15.61
CA GLN A 294 -5.63 -14.82 -16.76
C GLN A 294 -6.67 -15.83 -17.32
N GLN A 295 -6.92 -15.75 -18.62
CA GLN A 295 -7.68 -16.77 -19.39
C GLN A 295 -6.76 -17.87 -19.93
N PHE A 296 -5.50 -17.52 -20.21
CA PHE A 296 -4.44 -18.42 -20.67
C PHE A 296 -3.24 -18.27 -19.74
N VAL A 297 -2.50 -19.37 -19.51
CA VAL A 297 -1.33 -19.37 -18.61
C VAL A 297 -0.26 -18.42 -19.15
N SER A 298 -0.15 -17.26 -18.53
CA SER A 298 0.78 -16.19 -18.91
C SER A 298 1.66 -15.74 -17.76
N VAL A 299 1.17 -15.84 -16.52
CA VAL A 299 1.91 -15.49 -15.30
C VAL A 299 1.78 -16.62 -14.29
N LEU A 300 2.92 -17.08 -13.79
CA LEU A 300 3.01 -18.05 -12.69
C LEU A 300 3.17 -17.32 -11.35
N LEU A 301 2.73 -17.98 -10.28
CA LEU A 301 2.96 -17.51 -8.92
C LEU A 301 4.47 -17.51 -8.59
N PRO A 302 4.91 -16.61 -7.70
CA PRO A 302 6.30 -16.55 -7.30
C PRO A 302 6.71 -17.83 -6.57
N LEU A 303 7.97 -18.22 -6.76
CA LEU A 303 8.57 -19.35 -6.06
C LEU A 303 8.74 -19.03 -4.56
N PRO A 304 8.79 -20.02 -3.65
CA PRO A 304 9.03 -19.79 -2.23
C PRO A 304 10.19 -18.83 -1.90
N PRO A 305 11.40 -18.92 -2.50
CA PRO A 305 12.47 -17.95 -2.23
C PRO A 305 12.19 -16.53 -2.72
N GLN A 306 11.27 -16.33 -3.67
CA GLN A 306 10.81 -15.00 -4.08
C GLN A 306 9.76 -14.45 -3.10
N GLU A 307 8.87 -15.30 -2.58
CA GLU A 307 7.92 -14.92 -1.52
C GLU A 307 8.64 -14.50 -0.23
N GLU A 308 9.70 -15.22 0.17
CA GLU A 308 10.52 -14.85 1.34
C GLU A 308 11.18 -13.47 1.20
N LYS A 309 11.68 -13.14 -0.01
CA LYS A 309 12.22 -11.80 -0.29
C LYS A 309 11.14 -10.73 -0.15
N LEU A 310 9.93 -10.96 -0.66
CA LEU A 310 8.82 -10.03 -0.52
C LEU A 310 8.48 -9.80 0.96
N VAL A 311 8.34 -10.88 1.75
CA VAL A 311 8.06 -10.78 3.20
C VAL A 311 9.16 -9.99 3.92
N THR A 312 10.42 -10.22 3.56
CA THR A 312 11.55 -9.45 4.10
C THR A 312 11.44 -7.97 3.79
N TYR A 313 11.11 -7.59 2.55
CA TYR A 313 10.91 -6.18 2.18
C TYR A 313 9.72 -5.54 2.91
N VAL A 314 8.61 -6.26 3.08
CA VAL A 314 7.46 -5.78 3.86
C VAL A 314 7.83 -5.59 5.33
N GLY A 315 8.58 -6.52 5.92
CA GLY A 315 9.11 -6.39 7.29
C GLY A 315 10.05 -5.19 7.45
N CYS A 316 10.97 -4.98 6.51
CA CYS A 316 11.84 -3.81 6.47
C CYS A 316 11.04 -2.50 6.34
N ALA A 317 10.01 -2.48 5.47
CA ALA A 317 9.13 -1.33 5.31
C ALA A 317 8.43 -0.99 6.63
N PHE A 318 7.88 -2.00 7.32
CA PHE A 318 7.25 -1.82 8.62
C PHE A 318 8.24 -1.30 9.67
N ALA A 319 9.42 -1.90 9.82
CA ALA A 319 10.41 -1.50 10.81
C ALA A 319 10.85 -0.04 10.62
N LEU A 320 11.18 0.34 9.38
CA LEU A 320 11.56 1.71 9.05
C LEU A 320 10.39 2.70 9.23
N LYS A 321 9.16 2.29 8.90
CA LYS A 321 7.96 3.11 9.11
C LYS A 321 7.67 3.31 10.59
N ALA A 322 7.87 2.30 11.41
CA ALA A 322 7.74 2.38 12.87
C ALA A 322 8.72 3.40 13.45
N VAL A 323 9.98 3.37 13.01
CA VAL A 323 10.99 4.38 13.40
C VAL A 323 10.55 5.79 13.00
N GLN A 324 10.06 5.99 11.78
CA GLN A 324 9.54 7.29 11.33
C GLN A 324 8.34 7.75 12.18
N PHE A 325 7.39 6.85 12.43
CA PHE A 325 6.18 7.14 13.18
C PHE A 325 6.49 7.52 14.64
N LEU A 326 7.32 6.74 15.32
CA LEU A 326 7.75 7.02 16.69
C LEU A 326 8.49 8.35 16.78
N HIS A 327 9.35 8.67 15.81
CA HIS A 327 10.02 9.98 15.73
C HIS A 327 9.01 11.13 15.54
N LYS A 328 8.04 10.97 14.64
CA LYS A 328 6.97 11.97 14.47
C LYS A 328 6.16 12.13 15.76
N LEU A 329 5.78 11.03 16.41
CA LEU A 329 5.05 11.05 17.67
C LEU A 329 5.83 11.81 18.74
N PHE A 330 7.14 11.55 18.87
CA PHE A 330 8.02 12.26 19.79
C PHE A 330 8.05 13.77 19.53
N ILE A 331 8.17 14.19 18.27
CA ILE A 331 8.13 15.62 17.91
C ILE A 331 6.77 16.24 18.25
N GLN A 332 5.67 15.55 17.95
CA GLN A 332 4.31 16.04 18.21
C GLN A 332 4.02 16.22 19.71
N VAL A 333 4.48 15.31 20.57
CA VAL A 333 4.29 15.43 22.03
C VAL A 333 5.28 16.41 22.69
N SER A 334 6.28 16.89 21.94
CA SER A 334 7.31 17.82 22.44
C SER A 334 7.14 19.26 21.92
N VAL A 335 6.04 19.56 21.23
CA VAL A 335 5.78 20.91 20.69
C VAL A 335 5.62 21.92 21.82
N ASP A 336 6.26 23.08 21.68
CA ASP A 336 6.04 24.20 22.59
C ASP A 336 4.74 24.91 22.20
N VAL A 337 3.79 24.96 23.14
CA VAL A 337 2.51 25.66 22.95
C VAL A 337 2.46 26.84 23.91
N PHE A 338 2.25 28.04 23.37
CA PHE A 338 2.05 29.25 24.15
C PHE A 338 0.72 29.92 23.75
N LEU A 339 -0.07 30.30 24.75
CA LEU A 339 -1.34 30.99 24.57
C LEU A 339 -1.13 32.47 24.91
N ILE A 340 -1.40 33.35 23.96
CA ILE A 340 -1.28 34.81 24.13
C ILE A 340 -2.69 35.33 24.41
N ASP A 341 -2.90 35.88 25.60
CA ASP A 341 -4.16 36.49 25.99
C ASP A 341 -4.12 38.00 25.71
N TRP A 342 -5.01 38.46 24.84
CA TRP A 342 -5.12 39.86 24.43
C TRP A 342 -6.05 40.68 25.30
N GLU A 343 -6.75 40.04 26.25
CA GLU A 343 -7.72 40.70 27.10
C GLU A 343 -7.04 41.67 28.08
N ARG A 344 -7.60 42.87 28.20
CA ARG A 344 -7.09 43.92 29.07
C ARG A 344 -8.00 44.09 30.28
N PRO A 345 -7.45 44.37 31.47
CA PRO A 345 -8.26 44.58 32.66
C PRO A 345 -9.18 45.79 32.45
N ARG A 346 -10.48 45.64 32.72
CA ARG A 346 -11.45 46.72 32.55
C ARG A 346 -11.18 47.80 33.60
N SER A 347 -10.74 48.98 33.17
CA SER A 347 -10.81 50.17 34.02
C SER A 347 -12.28 50.58 34.11
N LYS A 348 -12.87 50.58 35.31
CA LYS A 348 -14.18 51.18 35.51
C LYS A 348 -14.03 52.70 35.40
N THR A 349 -14.02 53.22 34.18
CA THR A 349 -14.07 54.66 33.96
C THR A 349 -15.34 55.02 33.21
N SER A 350 -16.23 55.68 33.97
CA SER A 350 -17.38 56.48 33.53
C SER A 350 -18.71 55.76 33.33
N ARG A 351 -19.62 55.92 34.30
CA ARG A 351 -20.76 56.82 34.13
C ARG A 351 -20.99 57.66 35.40
N THR A 352 -21.16 58.96 35.15
CA THR A 352 -21.58 60.08 36.01
C THR A 352 -20.60 60.70 37.02
N VAL A 353 -20.17 61.93 36.64
CA VAL A 353 -19.79 63.12 37.43
C VAL A 353 -18.78 62.91 38.56
N GLN A 354 -17.61 63.56 38.39
CA GLN A 354 -16.58 63.72 39.41
C GLN A 354 -17.16 64.33 40.70
N ALA A 355 -17.33 63.51 41.73
CA ALA A 355 -17.29 63.97 43.11
C ALA A 355 -15.87 63.75 43.62
N ALA A 356 -15.23 64.83 44.08
CA ALA A 356 -13.89 64.81 44.65
C ALA A 356 -13.87 63.91 45.91
N GLY A 357 -13.05 62.85 45.90
CA GLY A 357 -12.75 62.07 47.10
C GLY A 357 -12.75 60.53 46.98
N GLU A 358 -12.90 59.92 45.81
CA GLU A 358 -12.94 58.45 45.72
C GLU A 358 -11.55 57.81 45.50
N MET A 359 -11.23 56.84 46.35
CA MET A 359 -10.11 55.89 46.21
C MET A 359 -10.08 55.33 44.79
N LYS A 360 -8.89 55.35 44.14
CA LYS A 360 -8.61 54.60 42.90
C LYS A 360 -9.02 53.14 43.11
N ARG A 361 -10.20 52.75 42.62
CA ARG A 361 -10.62 51.35 42.58
C ARG A 361 -9.68 50.62 41.63
N GLU A 362 -8.99 49.60 42.11
CA GLU A 362 -8.12 48.78 41.27
C GLU A 362 -8.94 48.18 40.10
N PRO A 363 -8.36 48.14 38.90
CA PRO A 363 -9.04 47.58 37.74
C PRO A 363 -9.35 46.10 37.98
N SER A 364 -10.53 45.64 37.55
CA SER A 364 -10.92 44.24 37.75
C SER A 364 -9.96 43.31 36.99
N PRO A 365 -9.46 42.23 37.63
CA PRO A 365 -8.53 41.31 36.99
C PRO A 365 -9.19 40.60 35.80
N VAL A 366 -8.36 40.19 34.84
CA VAL A 366 -8.78 39.45 33.64
C VAL A 366 -9.15 38.01 34.01
N SER A 367 -10.23 37.49 33.44
CA SER A 367 -10.66 36.10 33.62
C SER A 367 -9.76 35.13 32.85
N ILE A 368 -9.39 34.01 33.49
CA ILE A 368 -8.56 32.93 32.91
C ILE A 368 -9.38 31.90 32.11
N TRP A 369 -10.72 31.91 32.24
CA TRP A 369 -11.58 30.85 31.70
C TRP A 369 -11.46 30.68 30.18
N ARG A 370 -11.25 31.78 29.43
CA ARG A 370 -11.02 31.73 27.98
C ARG A 370 -9.77 30.90 27.64
N THR A 371 -8.69 31.06 28.41
CA THR A 371 -7.44 30.29 28.24
C THR A 371 -7.66 28.81 28.53
N TYR A 372 -8.43 28.48 29.57
CA TYR A 372 -8.79 27.08 29.84
C TYR A 372 -9.66 26.48 28.74
N PHE A 373 -10.62 27.24 28.22
CA PHE A 373 -11.48 26.79 27.14
C PHE A 373 -10.68 26.48 25.87
N VAL A 374 -9.83 27.41 25.42
CA VAL A 374 -8.96 27.19 24.24
C VAL A 374 -7.97 26.06 24.48
N ALA A 375 -7.42 25.92 25.69
CA ALA A 375 -6.52 24.81 26.02
C ALA A 375 -7.23 23.45 26.02
N ASN A 376 -8.48 23.38 26.49
CA ASN A 376 -9.28 22.17 26.47
C ASN A 376 -9.60 21.75 25.03
N GLU A 377 -10.09 22.67 24.20
CA GLU A 377 -10.37 22.41 22.79
C GLU A 377 -9.11 21.98 22.02
N TRP A 378 -7.97 22.59 22.33
CA TRP A 378 -6.68 22.14 21.79
C TRP A 378 -6.35 20.70 22.21
N ASN A 379 -6.68 20.28 23.44
CA ASN A 379 -6.47 18.92 23.92
C ASN A 379 -7.34 17.91 23.16
N GLU A 380 -8.59 18.25 22.89
CA GLU A 380 -9.54 17.40 22.17
C GLU A 380 -9.08 17.13 20.73
N ILE A 381 -8.61 18.15 20.01
CA ILE A 381 -8.21 18.01 18.60
C ILE A 381 -6.90 17.24 18.37
N GLN A 382 -6.11 16.94 19.42
CA GLN A 382 -4.77 16.34 19.26
C GLN A 382 -4.77 14.97 18.60
N THR A 383 -5.79 14.16 18.87
CA THR A 383 -5.88 12.77 18.43
C THR A 383 -6.91 12.55 17.33
N ILE A 384 -7.58 13.62 16.87
CA ILE A 384 -8.54 13.54 15.77
C ILE A 384 -7.79 13.15 14.50
N ARG A 385 -8.32 12.11 13.83
CA ARG A 385 -7.86 11.63 12.52
C ARG A 385 -8.84 12.07 11.44
N LYS A 386 -8.36 12.13 10.20
CA LYS A 386 -9.20 12.49 9.04
C LYS A 386 -10.17 11.37 8.66
N ILE A 387 -9.79 10.12 8.94
CA ILE A 387 -10.59 8.93 8.69
C ILE A 387 -11.06 8.34 10.02
N SER A 388 -12.06 7.45 9.98
CA SER A 388 -12.48 6.66 11.14
C SER A 388 -11.68 5.35 11.22
N PRO A 389 -10.74 5.20 12.18
CA PRO A 389 -9.85 4.02 12.21
C PRO A 389 -10.61 2.73 12.53
N THR A 390 -11.64 2.82 13.37
CA THR A 390 -12.49 1.67 13.72
C THR A 390 -13.29 1.21 12.51
N PHE A 391 -13.91 2.14 11.78
CA PHE A 391 -14.65 1.80 10.56
C PHE A 391 -13.72 1.24 9.48
N GLN A 392 -12.49 1.76 9.35
CA GLN A 392 -11.47 1.24 8.44
C GLN A 392 -11.20 -0.26 8.68
N ILE A 393 -10.95 -0.67 9.94
CA ILE A 393 -10.71 -2.08 10.27
C ILE A 393 -11.95 -2.94 10.02
N MET A 394 -13.12 -2.47 10.46
CA MET A 394 -14.38 -3.19 10.26
C MET A 394 -14.70 -3.40 8.78
N ALA A 395 -14.52 -2.37 7.95
CA ALA A 395 -14.73 -2.45 6.52
C ALA A 395 -13.75 -3.42 5.85
N VAL A 396 -12.45 -3.34 6.18
CA VAL A 396 -11.46 -4.29 5.63
C VAL A 396 -11.80 -5.73 5.99
N LEU A 397 -12.13 -6.02 7.25
CA LEU A 397 -12.55 -7.36 7.69
C LEU A 397 -13.84 -7.82 7.02
N PHE A 398 -14.81 -6.93 6.84
CA PHE A 398 -16.06 -7.24 6.16
C PHE A 398 -15.80 -7.70 4.71
N PHE A 399 -14.96 -6.99 3.96
CA PHE A 399 -14.61 -7.43 2.60
C PHE A 399 -13.81 -8.73 2.59
N LEU A 400 -12.81 -8.87 3.48
CA LEU A 400 -11.94 -10.05 3.51
C LEU A 400 -12.68 -11.32 3.92
N GLU A 401 -13.39 -11.31 5.05
CA GLU A 401 -13.98 -12.51 5.65
C GLU A 401 -15.47 -12.66 5.34
N VAL A 402 -16.27 -11.58 5.42
CA VAL A 402 -17.73 -11.69 5.26
C VAL A 402 -18.12 -11.83 3.78
N LEU A 403 -17.52 -11.03 2.90
CA LEU A 403 -17.73 -11.15 1.45
C LEU A 403 -16.86 -12.24 0.81
N GLY A 404 -15.95 -12.85 1.56
CA GLY A 404 -15.11 -13.96 1.11
C GLY A 404 -13.99 -13.56 0.15
N PHE A 405 -13.52 -12.31 0.17
CA PHE A 405 -12.39 -11.90 -0.68
C PHE A 405 -11.10 -12.65 -0.32
N SER A 406 -11.00 -13.21 0.89
CA SER A 406 -9.91 -14.10 1.31
C SER A 406 -9.65 -15.22 0.32
N SER A 407 -10.67 -15.71 -0.41
CA SER A 407 -10.50 -16.74 -1.42
C SER A 407 -9.64 -16.31 -2.63
N LEU A 408 -9.54 -15.00 -2.89
CA LEU A 408 -8.65 -14.45 -3.91
C LEU A 408 -7.16 -14.54 -3.51
N ALA A 409 -6.85 -14.78 -2.25
CA ALA A 409 -5.47 -15.00 -1.81
C ALA A 409 -4.98 -16.45 -2.02
N LEU A 410 -5.88 -17.36 -2.44
CA LEU A 410 -5.57 -18.77 -2.65
C LEU A 410 -4.72 -18.99 -3.91
N ARG A 411 -3.87 -20.04 -3.88
CA ARG A 411 -2.89 -20.38 -4.92
C ARG A 411 -3.48 -20.85 -6.25
N ASP A 412 -4.79 -21.00 -6.37
CA ASP A 412 -5.44 -21.41 -7.61
C ASP A 412 -5.87 -20.21 -8.47
N PRO A 413 -6.11 -20.39 -9.77
CA PRO A 413 -6.52 -19.30 -10.64
C PRO A 413 -7.99 -18.89 -10.48
N TRP A 414 -8.78 -19.59 -9.65
CA TRP A 414 -10.21 -19.32 -9.50
C TRP A 414 -10.44 -17.96 -8.85
N THR A 415 -11.34 -17.18 -9.46
CA THR A 415 -11.79 -15.84 -9.03
C THR A 415 -13.11 -15.85 -8.24
N THR A 416 -13.75 -16.99 -7.98
CA THR A 416 -15.03 -17.00 -7.26
C THR A 416 -14.82 -16.77 -5.78
N LEU A 417 -15.59 -15.83 -5.24
CA LEU A 417 -15.55 -15.44 -3.84
C LEU A 417 -16.02 -16.56 -2.92
N GLN A 418 -17.08 -17.26 -3.31
CA GLN A 418 -17.63 -18.39 -2.56
C GLN A 418 -17.21 -19.71 -3.20
N ARG A 419 -16.88 -20.70 -2.35
CA ARG A 419 -16.60 -22.07 -2.76
C ARG A 419 -17.59 -23.03 -2.10
N PRO A 420 -17.99 -24.11 -2.81
CA PRO A 420 -18.71 -25.20 -2.18
C PRO A 420 -17.87 -25.82 -1.06
N SER A 421 -18.51 -26.26 0.02
CA SER A 421 -17.83 -26.92 1.16
C SER A 421 -17.10 -28.21 0.79
N GLU A 422 -17.49 -28.84 -0.32
CA GLU A 422 -16.90 -30.08 -0.84
C GLU A 422 -15.69 -29.84 -1.77
N ALA A 423 -15.44 -28.58 -2.14
CA ALA A 423 -14.37 -28.23 -3.06
C ALA A 423 -13.01 -28.16 -2.33
N TYR A 424 -11.97 -28.67 -2.98
CA TYR A 424 -10.59 -28.56 -2.50
C TYR A 424 -10.17 -27.09 -2.33
N THR A 425 -9.63 -26.77 -1.14
CA THR A 425 -9.05 -25.45 -0.84
C THR A 425 -7.52 -25.56 -0.82
N PRO A 426 -6.81 -24.95 -1.78
CA PRO A 426 -5.36 -24.92 -1.76
C PRO A 426 -4.85 -24.01 -0.63
N SER A 427 -3.56 -24.05 -0.34
CA SER A 427 -2.95 -23.10 0.60
C SER A 427 -2.91 -21.68 0.04
N TYR A 428 -2.78 -20.70 0.93
CA TYR A 428 -2.63 -19.29 0.56
C TYR A 428 -1.27 -19.00 -0.08
N SER A 429 -1.22 -18.06 -1.02
CA SER A 429 0.04 -17.43 -1.44
C SER A 429 0.26 -16.17 -0.61
N LEU A 430 1.47 -16.02 -0.07
CA LEU A 430 1.83 -14.86 0.75
C LEU A 430 1.77 -13.57 -0.07
N THR A 431 2.16 -13.64 -1.35
CA THR A 431 2.16 -12.49 -2.26
C THR A 431 0.75 -12.01 -2.57
N LEU A 432 -0.17 -12.93 -2.92
CA LEU A 432 -1.56 -12.59 -3.20
C LEU A 432 -2.27 -12.09 -1.95
N ARG A 433 -2.01 -12.72 -0.80
CA ARG A 433 -2.59 -12.34 0.49
C ARG A 433 -2.21 -10.92 0.88
N TYR A 434 -0.91 -10.59 0.81
CA TYR A 434 -0.42 -9.24 1.03
C TYR A 434 -1.02 -8.23 0.03
N GLY A 435 -1.01 -8.56 -1.27
CA GLY A 435 -1.56 -7.71 -2.32
C GLY A 435 -3.04 -7.38 -2.11
N LEU A 436 -3.84 -8.37 -1.75
CA LEU A 436 -5.26 -8.21 -1.46
C LEU A 436 -5.48 -7.32 -0.24
N ALA A 437 -4.83 -7.64 0.88
CA ALA A 437 -4.97 -6.89 2.13
C ALA A 437 -4.56 -5.43 1.96
N ALA A 438 -3.37 -5.17 1.40
CA ALA A 438 -2.86 -3.82 1.23
C ALA A 438 -3.73 -2.99 0.27
N THR A 439 -4.23 -3.61 -0.82
CA THR A 439 -5.12 -2.93 -1.77
C THR A 439 -6.45 -2.53 -1.12
N LEU A 440 -7.09 -3.43 -0.36
CA LEU A 440 -8.33 -3.11 0.34
C LEU A 440 -8.15 -1.99 1.37
N TRP A 441 -7.07 -2.05 2.16
CA TRP A 441 -6.72 -0.98 3.10
C TRP A 441 -6.58 0.37 2.40
N LEU A 442 -5.83 0.43 1.29
CA LEU A 442 -5.62 1.67 0.55
C LEU A 442 -6.89 2.18 -0.15
N CYS A 443 -7.68 1.30 -0.77
CA CYS A 443 -8.92 1.67 -1.44
C CYS A 443 -9.94 2.24 -0.44
N ILE A 444 -10.18 1.53 0.67
CA ILE A 444 -11.14 1.98 1.70
C ILE A 444 -10.62 3.27 2.36
N GLY A 445 -9.32 3.35 2.66
CA GLY A 445 -8.74 4.55 3.26
C GLY A 445 -8.83 5.77 2.34
N LEU A 446 -8.58 5.59 1.03
CA LEU A 446 -8.73 6.65 0.04
C LEU A 446 -10.19 7.11 -0.09
N LEU A 447 -11.14 6.17 -0.15
CA LEU A 447 -12.56 6.49 -0.19
C LEU A 447 -13.00 7.27 1.06
N GLN A 448 -12.51 6.89 2.25
CA GLN A 448 -12.78 7.64 3.47
C GLN A 448 -12.18 9.05 3.43
N VAL A 449 -10.92 9.20 3.01
CA VAL A 449 -10.31 10.55 2.89
C VAL A 449 -11.10 11.42 1.93
N ILE A 450 -11.51 10.90 0.77
CA ILE A 450 -12.35 11.64 -0.19
C ILE A 450 -13.69 12.00 0.45
N PHE A 451 -14.35 11.05 1.11
CA PHE A 451 -15.64 11.29 1.76
C PHE A 451 -15.54 12.38 2.84
N PHE A 452 -14.57 12.27 3.75
CA PHE A 452 -14.43 13.23 4.83
C PHE A 452 -13.98 14.61 4.33
N THR A 453 -13.03 14.68 3.39
CA THR A 453 -12.53 15.96 2.87
C THR A 453 -13.57 16.68 1.99
N VAL A 454 -14.27 15.96 1.11
CA VAL A 454 -15.18 16.58 0.14
C VAL A 454 -16.56 16.81 0.73
N PHE A 455 -17.08 15.86 1.51
CA PHE A 455 -18.45 15.92 2.01
C PHE A 455 -18.51 16.33 3.48
N TYR A 456 -17.77 15.66 4.37
CA TYR A 456 -17.90 15.90 5.80
C TYR A 456 -17.39 17.29 6.22
N GLU A 457 -16.18 17.66 5.81
CA GLU A 457 -15.59 18.98 6.13
C GLU A 457 -16.41 20.13 5.52
N HIS A 458 -17.03 19.92 4.35
CA HIS A 458 -17.78 20.98 3.66
C HIS A 458 -19.23 21.14 4.16
N PHE A 459 -19.92 20.04 4.46
CA PHE A 459 -21.36 20.05 4.78
C PHE A 459 -21.68 19.80 6.25
N VAL A 460 -20.78 19.20 7.02
CA VAL A 460 -21.04 18.78 8.41
C VAL A 460 -20.19 19.57 9.38
N GLU A 461 -18.87 19.36 9.38
CA GLU A 461 -18.01 19.91 10.41
C GLU A 461 -16.53 19.96 10.02
N ASP A 462 -15.90 21.12 10.19
CA ASP A 462 -14.44 21.29 10.13
C ASP A 462 -13.90 21.71 11.50
N LYS A 463 -13.42 20.72 12.27
CA LYS A 463 -12.86 20.93 13.62
C LYS A 463 -11.62 21.83 13.62
N ILE A 464 -10.82 21.81 12.55
CA ILE A 464 -9.59 22.61 12.47
C ILE A 464 -9.93 24.08 12.28
N ARG A 465 -10.89 24.39 11.40
CA ARG A 465 -11.38 25.76 11.20
C ARG A 465 -12.14 26.29 12.41
N GLN A 466 -13.00 25.47 13.03
CA GLN A 466 -13.71 25.84 14.25
C GLN A 466 -12.76 26.23 15.39
N PHE A 467 -11.62 25.54 15.52
CA PHE A 467 -10.62 25.90 16.52
C PHE A 467 -10.00 27.29 16.26
N VAL A 468 -9.74 27.63 14.99
CA VAL A 468 -9.23 28.97 14.60
C VAL A 468 -10.28 30.05 14.91
N ASP A 469 -11.54 29.79 14.54
CA ASP A 469 -12.65 30.70 14.85
C ASP A 469 -12.80 30.91 16.35
N LEU A 470 -12.70 29.83 17.13
CA LEU A 470 -12.76 29.90 18.58
C LEU A 470 -11.66 30.77 19.18
N CYS A 471 -10.43 30.67 18.67
CA CYS A 471 -9.31 31.50 19.13
C CYS A 471 -9.65 32.99 18.96
N SER A 472 -10.26 33.36 17.84
CA SER A 472 -10.65 34.76 17.55
C SER A 472 -11.80 35.28 18.40
N ILE A 473 -12.80 34.43 18.68
CA ILE A 473 -13.93 34.79 19.55
C ILE A 473 -13.46 34.89 21.02
N SER A 474 -12.52 34.03 21.42
CA SER A 474 -11.97 33.99 22.78
C SER A 474 -10.88 35.03 23.04
N ASN A 475 -10.50 35.85 22.04
CA ASN A 475 -9.45 36.86 22.14
C ASN A 475 -8.07 36.27 22.56
N ILE A 476 -7.75 35.07 22.07
CA ILE A 476 -6.51 34.36 22.40
C ILE A 476 -5.80 33.92 21.13
N SER A 477 -4.54 34.34 20.95
CA SER A 477 -3.68 33.80 19.89
C SER A 477 -2.89 32.59 20.37
N VAL A 478 -2.57 31.67 19.46
CA VAL A 478 -1.80 30.46 19.78
C VAL A 478 -0.49 30.47 19.00
N LEU A 479 0.63 30.37 19.72
CA LEU A 479 1.96 30.17 19.13
C LEU A 479 2.42 28.73 19.37
N LEU A 480 2.68 28.01 18.28
CA LEU A 480 3.05 26.60 18.28
C LEU A 480 4.46 26.45 17.70
N LEU A 481 5.47 26.17 18.51
CA LEU A 481 6.83 25.98 18.00
C LEU A 481 7.13 24.48 17.90
N SER A 482 7.06 23.95 16.66
CA SER A 482 7.40 22.56 16.37
C SER A 482 8.92 22.32 16.36
N HIS A 483 9.69 23.37 16.05
CA HIS A 483 11.14 23.42 16.08
C HIS A 483 11.60 24.71 16.76
N ARG A 484 12.90 24.85 16.99
CA ARG A 484 13.47 26.00 17.73
C ARG A 484 13.06 27.35 17.11
N CYS A 485 13.29 27.53 15.81
CA CYS A 485 13.01 28.79 15.11
C CYS A 485 11.87 28.66 14.09
N PHE A 486 11.08 27.58 14.15
CA PHE A 486 9.98 27.35 13.21
C PHE A 486 8.75 26.77 13.89
N GLY A 487 7.59 27.27 13.48
CA GLY A 487 6.31 26.86 14.03
C GLY A 487 5.12 27.43 13.27
N TYR A 488 4.03 27.56 14.00
CA TYR A 488 2.75 28.06 13.50
C TYR A 488 2.21 29.11 14.46
N TYR A 489 1.56 30.12 13.91
CA TYR A 489 0.88 31.16 14.68
C TYR A 489 -0.57 31.24 14.21
N ILE A 490 -1.48 31.14 15.18
CA ILE A 490 -2.91 31.30 14.99
C ILE A 490 -3.27 32.65 15.61
N HIS A 491 -3.69 33.57 14.77
CA HIS A 491 -4.12 34.89 15.18
C HIS A 491 -5.55 34.83 15.71
N GLY A 492 -5.72 35.12 16.99
CA GLY A 492 -7.01 35.12 17.67
C GLY A 492 -7.30 36.43 18.40
N ARG A 493 -6.73 37.55 17.97
CA ARG A 493 -7.09 38.86 18.54
C ARG A 493 -8.49 39.24 18.06
N SER A 494 -9.40 39.45 18.99
CA SER A 494 -10.79 39.79 18.65
C SER A 494 -10.87 41.21 18.09
N VAL A 495 -11.70 41.40 17.06
CA VAL A 495 -12.00 42.72 16.47
C VAL A 495 -12.82 43.62 17.40
N HIS A 496 -13.47 43.02 18.42
CA HIS A 496 -14.30 43.73 19.39
C HIS A 496 -13.53 44.19 20.64
N GLY A 497 -12.24 43.85 20.75
CA GLY A 497 -11.35 44.27 21.84
C GLY A 497 -11.51 43.53 23.17
N HIS A 498 -12.73 43.09 23.50
CA HIS A 498 -13.04 42.30 24.69
C HIS A 498 -13.88 41.07 24.33
N ALA A 499 -13.51 39.91 24.89
CA ALA A 499 -14.25 38.65 24.70
C ALA A 499 -15.11 38.24 25.92
N ASP A 500 -14.73 38.65 27.13
CA ASP A 500 -15.50 38.38 28.35
C ASP A 500 -16.66 39.37 28.47
N THR A 501 -17.72 39.11 27.71
CA THR A 501 -18.92 39.96 27.61
C THR A 501 -20.19 39.21 28.02
N ASN A 502 -21.28 39.94 28.26
CA ASN A 502 -22.57 39.31 28.51
C ASN A 502 -23.18 38.75 27.21
N MET A 503 -24.21 37.91 27.33
CA MET A 503 -24.85 37.27 26.16
C MET A 503 -25.39 38.28 25.14
N GLU A 504 -25.90 39.43 25.59
CA GLU A 504 -26.44 40.48 24.73
C GLU A 504 -25.34 41.16 23.89
N GLU A 505 -24.24 41.56 24.53
CA GLU A 505 -23.08 42.17 23.88
C GLU A 505 -22.41 41.17 22.92
N MET A 506 -22.30 39.90 23.29
CA MET A 506 -21.80 38.85 22.41
C MET A 506 -22.68 38.68 21.16
N ASN A 507 -24.01 38.66 21.31
CA ASN A 507 -24.92 38.56 20.16
C ASN A 507 -24.84 39.80 19.26
N ASN A 508 -24.70 41.00 19.85
CA ASN A 508 -24.50 42.23 19.09
C ASN A 508 -23.14 42.24 18.36
N ASN A 509 -22.09 41.67 18.94
CA ASN A 509 -20.79 41.49 18.29
C ASN A 509 -20.91 40.59 17.05
N LEU A 510 -21.52 39.43 17.20
CA LEU A 510 -21.73 38.48 16.11
C LEU A 510 -22.61 39.06 14.98
N ARG A 511 -23.65 39.84 15.32
CA ARG A 511 -24.46 40.55 14.32
C ARG A 511 -23.64 41.58 13.54
N ARG A 512 -22.79 42.35 14.21
CA ARG A 512 -21.91 43.32 13.55
C ARG A 512 -20.89 42.65 12.63
N GLU A 513 -20.38 41.47 12.97
CA GLU A 513 -19.54 40.68 12.08
C GLU A 513 -20.33 40.17 10.86
N GLN A 514 -21.55 39.65 11.07
CA GLN A 514 -22.41 39.18 9.98
C GLN A 514 -22.78 40.31 9.00
N GLU A 515 -23.00 41.52 9.50
CA GLU A 515 -23.30 42.71 8.70
C GLU A 515 -22.04 43.41 8.16
N SER A 516 -20.84 42.85 8.38
CA SER A 516 -19.55 43.43 7.99
C SER A 516 -19.33 44.87 8.49
N LEU A 517 -19.86 45.19 9.68
CA LEU A 517 -19.76 46.50 10.33
C LEU A 517 -18.50 46.65 11.21
N CYS A 518 -17.60 45.66 11.18
CA CYS A 518 -16.33 45.66 11.89
C CYS A 518 -15.18 45.27 10.95
N GLY A 519 -13.94 45.46 11.42
CA GLY A 519 -12.76 44.99 10.71
C GLY A 519 -12.77 43.48 10.53
N GLN A 520 -12.02 43.00 9.53
CA GLN A 520 -11.79 41.58 9.31
C GLN A 520 -10.90 40.97 10.39
N ARG A 521 -10.99 39.65 10.59
CA ARG A 521 -10.34 38.94 11.72
C ARG A 521 -8.84 38.61 11.50
N GLY A 522 -8.26 38.93 10.34
CA GLY A 522 -6.87 38.59 10.03
C GLY A 522 -5.85 39.48 10.73
N LEU A 523 -4.59 39.05 10.70
CA LEU A 523 -3.47 39.76 11.35
C LEU A 523 -3.17 41.11 10.68
N LEU A 524 -3.28 41.17 9.35
CA LEU A 524 -3.11 42.40 8.58
C LEU A 524 -4.47 43.09 8.40
N PRO A 525 -4.50 44.44 8.39
CA PRO A 525 -5.75 45.17 8.18
C PRO A 525 -6.39 44.77 6.85
N ASN A 526 -7.70 44.55 6.87
CA ASN A 526 -8.51 44.11 5.71
C ASN A 526 -8.08 42.76 5.10
N THR A 527 -7.63 41.83 5.95
CA THR A 527 -7.46 40.43 5.56
C THR A 527 -8.24 39.52 6.50
N ASP A 528 -8.68 38.36 5.99
CA ASP A 528 -9.36 37.31 6.79
C ASP A 528 -8.40 36.17 7.20
N ILE A 529 -7.13 36.25 6.82
CA ILE A 529 -6.15 35.18 7.08
C ILE A 529 -5.70 35.23 8.53
N GLN A 530 -5.99 34.15 9.26
CA GLN A 530 -5.69 34.03 10.69
C GLN A 530 -4.54 33.06 10.98
N THR A 531 -4.22 32.15 10.07
CA THR A 531 -3.20 31.12 10.27
C THR A 531 -1.91 31.44 9.49
N PHE A 532 -0.78 31.29 10.17
CA PHE A 532 0.54 31.61 9.64
C PHE A 532 1.56 30.52 9.98
N GLN A 533 2.47 30.24 9.06
CA GLN A 533 3.70 29.49 9.38
C GLN A 533 4.79 30.49 9.73
N VAL A 534 5.43 30.32 10.88
CA VAL A 534 6.35 31.32 11.41
C VAL A 534 7.77 30.79 11.40
N ALA A 535 8.68 31.57 10.80
CA ALA A 535 10.12 31.41 10.93
C ALA A 535 10.65 32.56 11.78
N LEU A 536 11.06 32.26 13.01
CA LEU A 536 11.53 33.24 13.98
C LEU A 536 13.01 33.57 13.77
N SER A 537 13.37 34.84 13.97
CA SER A 537 14.78 35.24 14.03
C SER A 537 15.46 34.64 15.26
N ASN A 538 16.78 34.40 15.17
CA ASN A 538 17.55 33.87 16.30
C ASN A 538 17.52 34.82 17.50
N LEU A 539 17.46 36.14 17.27
CA LEU A 539 17.38 37.14 18.33
C LEU A 539 16.09 37.01 19.15
N LEU A 540 14.94 36.96 18.46
CA LEU A 540 13.64 36.78 19.11
C LEU A 540 13.60 35.45 19.86
N ARG A 541 14.10 34.37 19.25
CA ARG A 541 14.14 33.06 19.91
C ARG A 541 15.02 33.04 21.15
N MET A 542 16.17 33.71 21.15
CA MET A 542 17.03 33.81 22.34
C MET A 542 16.35 34.54 23.50
N GLN A 543 15.58 35.60 23.23
CA GLN A 543 14.81 36.29 24.28
C GLN A 543 13.67 35.42 24.80
N TYR A 544 12.97 34.72 23.90
CA TYR A 544 11.94 33.76 24.28
C TYR A 544 12.52 32.66 25.19
N ASP A 545 13.64 32.03 24.80
CA ASP A 545 14.31 30.99 25.60
C ASP A 545 14.75 31.54 26.98
N ARG A 546 15.26 32.78 27.03
CA ARG A 546 15.66 33.43 28.30
C ARG A 546 14.48 33.60 29.26
N ILE A 547 13.32 34.05 28.77
CA ILE A 547 12.11 34.21 29.59
C ILE A 547 11.60 32.82 30.00
N GLN A 548 11.59 31.84 29.10
CA GLN A 548 11.12 30.49 29.38
C GLN A 548 12.02 29.71 30.37
N ASP A 549 13.34 29.90 30.30
CA ASP A 549 14.29 29.32 31.25
C ASP A 549 14.10 29.89 32.66
N SER A 550 13.76 31.17 32.76
CA SER A 550 13.42 31.78 34.05
C SER A 550 12.18 31.15 34.68
N ILE A 551 11.20 30.73 33.86
CA ILE A 551 10.02 29.98 34.29
C ILE A 551 10.44 28.57 34.76
N SER A 552 11.27 27.89 33.97
CA SER A 552 11.63 26.48 34.21
C SER A 552 12.58 26.28 35.39
N ARG A 553 13.58 27.16 35.59
CA ARG A 553 14.54 27.05 36.72
C ARG A 553 13.86 27.25 38.07
N ARG A 554 12.80 28.06 38.12
CA ARG A 554 12.01 28.30 39.34
C ARG A 554 11.09 27.13 39.70
N ASN A 555 10.88 26.19 38.77
CA ASN A 555 10.10 24.96 38.96
C ASN A 555 10.93 23.77 39.47
N ARG A 556 12.26 23.89 39.62
CA ARG A 556 13.07 22.83 40.23
C ARG A 556 12.85 22.87 41.75
N PRO A 557 12.38 21.79 42.40
CA PRO A 557 12.21 21.79 43.84
C PRO A 557 13.56 22.00 44.50
N SER A 558 13.73 23.13 45.18
CA SER A 558 14.84 23.39 46.08
C SER A 558 14.83 22.29 47.13
N ARG A 559 15.77 21.35 47.04
CA ARG A 559 16.08 20.46 48.17
C ARG A 559 16.71 21.34 49.25
N LEU A 560 15.87 21.79 50.19
CA LEU A 560 16.12 22.28 51.56
C LEU A 560 15.21 23.49 51.84
N THR A 561 14.34 23.33 52.85
CA THR A 561 13.58 24.35 53.61
C THR A 561 12.59 25.21 52.79
N ASP A 562 11.30 25.38 53.11
CA ASP A 562 10.66 25.52 54.42
C ASP A 562 9.14 25.29 54.29
N THR A 563 8.51 24.84 55.38
CA THR A 563 7.08 24.57 55.54
C THR A 563 6.24 25.85 55.61
N THR A 564 6.07 26.55 54.49
CA THR A 564 5.01 27.56 54.33
C THR A 564 4.24 27.31 53.04
N MET A 565 3.13 26.58 53.18
CA MET A 565 2.15 26.35 52.12
C MET A 565 1.41 27.67 51.83
N GLY A 566 1.80 28.40 50.77
CA GLY A 566 1.06 29.59 50.35
C GLY A 566 1.56 30.37 49.13
N HIS A 567 2.86 30.41 48.83
CA HIS A 567 3.41 31.36 47.82
C HIS A 567 3.94 30.76 46.50
N PHE A 568 3.69 29.48 46.20
CA PHE A 568 4.21 28.86 44.98
C PHE A 568 3.58 29.36 43.66
N SER A 569 2.41 30.02 43.69
CA SER A 569 1.67 30.42 42.47
C SER A 569 2.04 31.80 41.92
N GLU A 570 2.44 32.74 42.77
CA GLU A 570 2.68 34.14 42.40
C GLU A 570 3.86 34.35 41.43
N PRO A 571 5.00 33.63 41.55
CA PRO A 571 6.12 33.77 40.63
C PRO A 571 5.81 33.24 39.22
N GLN A 572 4.94 32.22 39.11
CA GLN A 572 4.58 31.58 37.85
C GLN A 572 3.65 32.49 37.03
N CYS A 573 2.65 33.10 37.68
CA CYS A 573 1.77 34.08 37.04
C CYS A 573 2.55 35.30 36.51
N LYS A 574 3.50 35.84 37.31
CA LYS A 574 4.34 36.98 36.89
C LYS A 574 5.17 36.68 35.64
N ALA A 575 5.71 35.47 35.53
CA ALA A 575 6.52 35.07 34.39
C ALA A 575 5.66 34.80 33.14
N TYR A 576 4.45 34.24 33.30
CA TYR A 576 3.46 34.14 32.22
C TYR A 576 3.08 35.53 31.69
N HIS A 577 2.74 36.48 32.56
CA HIS A 577 2.42 37.85 32.15
C HIS A 577 3.59 38.55 31.45
N THR A 578 4.83 38.30 31.89
CA THR A 578 6.04 38.82 31.24
C THR A 578 6.18 38.27 29.82
N MET A 579 5.99 36.96 29.64
CA MET A 579 6.02 36.33 28.31
C MET A 579 4.87 36.81 27.42
N ASN A 580 3.65 36.90 27.97
CA ASN A 580 2.48 37.38 27.25
C ASN A 580 2.67 38.81 26.76
N HIS A 581 3.17 39.70 27.62
CA HIS A 581 3.47 41.08 27.26
C HIS A 581 4.58 41.17 26.20
N PHE A 582 5.64 40.38 26.33
CA PHE A 582 6.72 40.33 25.35
C PHE A 582 6.25 39.87 23.97
N LEU A 583 5.47 38.79 23.90
CA LEU A 583 4.96 38.29 22.62
C LEU A 583 3.91 39.24 22.02
N ALA A 584 3.04 39.82 22.84
CA ALA A 584 2.10 40.84 22.38
C ALA A 584 2.82 42.07 21.81
N SER A 585 3.88 42.55 22.48
CA SER A 585 4.65 43.71 22.00
C SER A 585 5.41 43.43 20.70
N VAL A 586 5.89 42.20 20.51
CA VAL A 586 6.49 41.77 19.24
C VAL A 586 5.46 41.77 18.11
N ILE A 587 4.25 41.24 18.34
CA ILE A 587 3.19 41.24 17.32
C ILE A 587 2.69 42.67 17.02
N ASP A 588 2.66 43.55 18.02
CA ASP A 588 2.34 44.98 17.85
C ASP A 588 3.51 45.80 17.24
N HIS A 589 4.57 45.15 16.74
CA HIS A 589 5.75 45.79 16.12
C HIS A 589 6.48 46.80 17.05
N ALA A 590 6.39 46.62 18.36
CA ALA A 590 6.99 47.55 19.34
C ALA A 590 8.52 47.45 19.43
N HIS A 591 9.11 46.38 18.90
CA HIS A 591 10.55 46.12 18.92
C HIS A 591 11.11 46.05 17.49
N PRO A 592 11.70 47.14 16.95
CA PRO A 592 12.18 47.18 15.56
C PRO A 592 13.28 46.16 15.27
N ASP A 593 14.10 45.82 16.27
CA ASP A 593 15.19 44.84 16.14
C ASP A 593 14.69 43.38 16.07
N MET A 594 13.45 43.13 16.51
CA MET A 594 12.82 41.79 16.56
C MET A 594 11.53 41.74 15.73
N ASP A 595 11.44 42.62 14.75
CA ASP A 595 10.27 42.80 13.91
C ASP A 595 10.03 41.61 12.96
N TYR A 596 8.81 41.51 12.42
CA TYR A 596 8.43 40.47 11.47
C TYR A 596 7.86 41.01 10.18
N ILE A 597 7.94 40.20 9.12
CA ILE A 597 7.33 40.48 7.83
C ILE A 597 6.32 39.40 7.47
N VAL A 598 5.19 39.80 6.89
CA VAL A 598 4.19 38.88 6.35
C VAL A 598 4.45 38.68 4.86
N LYS A 599 4.54 37.42 4.41
CA LYS A 599 4.88 37.07 3.02
C LYS A 599 4.16 35.81 2.55
N ASP A 600 3.86 35.70 1.27
CA ASP A 600 3.40 34.43 0.68
C ASP A 600 4.55 33.47 0.36
N LYS A 601 4.31 32.17 0.57
CA LYS A 601 5.21 31.12 0.07
C LYS A 601 5.15 31.03 -1.45
N LEU A 602 6.30 30.77 -2.07
CA LEU A 602 6.35 30.44 -3.48
C LEU A 602 5.57 29.14 -3.74
N MET A 603 5.01 28.98 -4.94
CA MET A 603 4.23 27.78 -5.30
C MET A 603 5.00 26.47 -5.03
N PHE A 604 6.29 26.42 -5.38
CA PHE A 604 7.13 25.25 -5.12
C PHE A 604 7.39 25.02 -3.61
N GLU A 605 7.58 26.08 -2.83
CA GLU A 605 7.71 25.98 -1.37
C GLU A 605 6.43 25.44 -0.73
N ARG A 606 5.26 25.84 -1.27
CA ARG A 606 3.94 25.37 -0.81
C ARG A 606 3.71 23.89 -1.14
N VAL A 607 4.15 23.41 -2.31
CA VAL A 607 4.00 22.00 -2.71
C VAL A 607 4.98 21.08 -1.95
N ILE A 608 6.23 21.50 -1.82
CA ILE A 608 7.29 20.68 -1.20
C ILE A 608 7.24 20.77 0.34
N GLY A 609 6.65 21.84 0.89
CA GLY A 609 6.58 22.08 2.33
C GLY A 609 7.91 22.51 2.94
N MET A 610 8.81 23.08 2.12
CA MET A 610 10.16 23.51 2.51
C MET A 610 10.36 24.98 2.13
N GLU A 611 11.00 25.76 3.01
CA GLU A 611 11.39 27.15 2.74
C GLU A 611 12.76 27.20 2.06
N PHE A 612 12.87 27.98 0.97
CA PHE A 612 14.14 28.17 0.26
C PHE A 612 14.98 29.33 0.83
N LEU A 613 14.33 30.31 1.46
CA LEU A 613 14.97 31.47 2.08
C LEU A 613 15.27 31.24 3.56
N GLU A 614 16.45 31.67 4.01
CA GLU A 614 16.84 31.71 5.42
C GLU A 614 16.49 33.10 5.99
N PRO A 615 15.86 33.20 7.17
CA PRO A 615 15.54 34.50 7.77
C PRO A 615 16.83 35.16 8.24
N SER A 616 17.38 36.08 7.44
CA SER A 616 18.71 36.64 7.73
C SER A 616 18.68 37.72 8.82
N GLU A 617 17.56 38.39 9.07
CA GLU A 617 17.47 39.46 10.10
C GLU A 617 16.11 39.56 10.80
N LYS A 618 14.99 39.59 10.04
CA LYS A 618 13.62 39.68 10.58
C LYS A 618 12.92 38.32 10.62
N SER A 619 11.95 38.18 11.51
CA SER A 619 11.07 37.00 11.52
C SER A 619 10.12 37.03 10.32
N ILE A 620 9.71 35.88 9.81
CA ILE A 620 8.84 35.77 8.62
C ILE A 620 7.58 35.00 8.97
N PHE A 621 6.43 35.59 8.65
CA PHE A 621 5.10 35.03 8.82
C PHE A 621 4.55 34.71 7.44
N TYR A 622 4.42 33.42 7.15
CA TYR A 622 3.89 32.96 5.87
C TYR A 622 2.39 32.77 5.96
N ASN A 623 1.63 33.40 5.06
CA ASN A 623 0.18 33.19 4.95
C ASN A 623 -0.14 31.70 4.71
N ASP A 624 -1.02 31.14 5.53
CA ASP A 624 -1.35 29.71 5.53
C ASP A 624 -2.84 29.44 5.50
N GLU A 625 -3.44 29.48 4.31
CA GLU A 625 -4.87 29.17 4.09
C GLU A 625 -5.20 27.68 4.29
N ALA A 626 -4.21 26.79 4.25
CA ALA A 626 -4.41 25.35 4.31
C ALA A 626 -4.38 24.78 5.74
N HIS A 627 -4.34 25.63 6.76
CA HIS A 627 -4.27 25.25 8.18
C HIS A 627 -3.18 24.19 8.46
N SER A 628 -1.96 24.45 7.98
CA SER A 628 -0.81 23.54 8.06
C SER A 628 -0.33 23.27 9.49
N PHE A 629 -0.81 24.01 10.49
CA PHE A 629 -0.60 23.71 11.91
C PHE A 629 -1.15 22.32 12.30
N SER A 630 -2.10 21.80 11.52
CA SER A 630 -2.59 20.42 11.63
C SER A 630 -1.49 19.36 11.52
N ASN A 631 -0.30 19.68 11.00
CA ASN A 631 0.88 18.81 10.99
C ASN A 631 1.41 18.48 12.41
N VAL A 632 1.07 19.29 13.41
CA VAL A 632 1.37 19.02 14.84
C VAL A 632 0.39 17.99 15.43
N LEU A 633 -0.75 17.78 14.77
CA LEU A 633 -1.81 16.88 15.17
C LEU A 633 -1.76 15.58 14.35
N PHE A 634 -2.56 14.59 14.74
CA PHE A 634 -2.76 13.39 13.92
C PHE A 634 -3.43 13.73 12.58
N TYR A 635 -4.33 14.71 12.58
CA TYR A 635 -5.07 15.17 11.40
C TYR A 635 -4.19 15.47 10.17
N GLY A 636 -3.08 16.20 10.33
CA GLY A 636 -2.18 16.54 9.23
C GLY A 636 -1.29 15.37 8.75
N ASN A 637 -1.27 14.25 9.47
CA ASN A 637 -0.35 13.13 9.23
C ASN A 637 -1.06 11.81 8.85
N GLU A 638 -2.31 11.90 8.38
CA GLU A 638 -3.15 10.74 8.07
C GLU A 638 -2.47 9.70 7.17
N ALA A 639 -1.79 10.13 6.10
CA ALA A 639 -1.09 9.22 5.20
C ALA A 639 0.02 8.41 5.91
N THR A 640 0.70 8.99 6.90
CA THR A 640 1.72 8.26 7.67
C THR A 640 1.07 7.22 8.58
N LEU A 641 -0.03 7.58 9.23
CA LEU A 641 -0.80 6.71 10.13
C LEU A 641 -1.44 5.55 9.36
N LEU A 642 -2.08 5.81 8.21
CA LEU A 642 -2.71 4.79 7.37
C LEU A 642 -1.69 3.78 6.83
N ILE A 643 -0.53 4.24 6.34
CA ILE A 643 0.53 3.33 5.87
C ILE A 643 1.08 2.48 7.01
N PHE A 644 1.26 3.07 8.20
CA PHE A 644 1.72 2.35 9.39
C PHE A 644 0.72 1.26 9.81
N ASP A 645 -0.57 1.60 9.91
CA ASP A 645 -1.64 0.66 10.25
C ASP A 645 -1.77 -0.46 9.20
N THR A 646 -1.64 -0.13 7.91
CA THR A 646 -1.67 -1.09 6.80
C THR A 646 -0.48 -2.06 6.88
N LEU A 647 0.74 -1.55 7.09
CA LEU A 647 1.93 -2.38 7.23
C LEU A 647 1.86 -3.27 8.47
N PHE A 648 1.39 -2.74 9.60
CA PHE A 648 1.21 -3.53 10.82
C PHE A 648 0.22 -4.67 10.62
N PHE A 649 -0.95 -4.37 10.04
CA PHE A 649 -1.96 -5.39 9.69
C PHE A 649 -1.35 -6.47 8.79
N CYS A 650 -0.66 -6.06 7.71
CA CYS A 650 -0.07 -7.00 6.75
C CYS A 650 1.06 -7.86 7.36
N VAL A 651 1.92 -7.30 8.21
CA VAL A 651 3.00 -8.09 8.86
C VAL A 651 2.43 -9.12 9.82
N VAL A 652 1.43 -8.75 10.62
CA VAL A 652 0.75 -9.69 11.52
C VAL A 652 0.03 -10.77 10.72
N ASP A 653 -0.65 -10.41 9.63
CA ASP A 653 -1.33 -11.36 8.76
C ASP A 653 -0.34 -12.31 8.06
N LEU A 654 0.80 -11.82 7.56
CA LEU A 654 1.83 -12.67 6.95
C LEU A 654 2.44 -13.67 7.95
N GLY A 655 2.59 -13.27 9.22
CA GLY A 655 3.12 -14.14 10.27
C GLY A 655 2.11 -15.15 10.83
N SER A 656 0.83 -14.76 10.95
CA SER A 656 -0.22 -15.59 11.58
C SER A 656 -1.16 -16.28 10.61
N GLN A 657 -1.18 -15.85 9.35
CA GLN A 657 -2.12 -16.26 8.30
C GLN A 657 -3.60 -16.11 8.72
N SER A 658 -3.90 -15.12 9.57
CA SER A 658 -5.23 -14.82 10.06
C SER A 658 -5.54 -13.32 9.95
N PHE A 659 -6.52 -12.97 9.12
CA PHE A 659 -6.97 -11.58 8.97
C PHE A 659 -7.66 -11.07 10.24
N ILE A 660 -8.36 -11.95 10.96
CA ILE A 660 -9.06 -11.64 12.21
C ILE A 660 -8.05 -11.26 13.29
N LEU A 661 -7.01 -12.08 13.49
CA LEU A 661 -5.98 -11.78 14.48
C LEU A 661 -5.24 -10.48 14.13
N ALA A 662 -4.92 -10.28 12.85
CA ALA A 662 -4.33 -9.04 12.36
C ALA A 662 -5.19 -7.82 12.70
N ALA A 663 -6.50 -7.87 12.42
CA ALA A 663 -7.41 -6.78 12.73
C ALA A 663 -7.51 -6.45 14.22
N VAL A 664 -7.61 -7.47 15.08
CA VAL A 664 -7.67 -7.28 16.55
C VAL A 664 -6.40 -6.61 17.05
N LEU A 665 -5.23 -7.09 16.60
CA LEU A 665 -3.95 -6.50 16.99
C LEU A 665 -3.80 -5.08 16.44
N THR A 666 -4.22 -4.80 15.20
CA THR A 666 -4.19 -3.44 14.64
C THR A 666 -5.09 -2.50 15.42
N TYR A 667 -6.28 -2.95 15.84
CA TYR A 667 -7.18 -2.16 16.69
C TYR A 667 -6.54 -1.81 18.04
N LEU A 668 -5.93 -2.80 18.71
CA LEU A 668 -5.20 -2.58 19.96
C LEU A 668 -4.03 -1.61 19.77
N GLN A 669 -3.28 -1.75 18.68
CA GLN A 669 -2.19 -0.84 18.31
C GLN A 669 -2.69 0.60 18.15
N GLN A 670 -3.80 0.82 17.43
CA GLN A 670 -4.40 2.15 17.26
C GLN A 670 -4.85 2.75 18.59
N MET A 671 -5.49 1.95 19.45
CA MET A 671 -5.91 2.39 20.79
C MET A 671 -4.71 2.80 21.66
N ILE A 672 -3.66 1.98 21.70
CA ILE A 672 -2.46 2.25 22.50
C ILE A 672 -1.81 3.57 22.06
N PHE A 673 -1.60 3.77 20.75
CA PHE A 673 -0.95 5.00 20.28
C PHE A 673 -1.81 6.25 20.44
N SER A 674 -3.14 6.13 20.30
CA SER A 674 -4.07 7.22 20.62
C SER A 674 -3.98 7.60 22.10
N PHE A 675 -4.02 6.61 22.99
CA PHE A 675 -3.88 6.83 24.43
C PHE A 675 -2.54 7.46 24.80
N VAL A 676 -1.43 6.94 24.26
CA VAL A 676 -0.08 7.48 24.51
C VAL A 676 0.01 8.93 24.02
N ARG A 677 -0.51 9.24 22.82
CA ARG A 677 -0.50 10.60 22.26
C ARG A 677 -1.32 11.57 23.11
N ASN A 678 -2.51 11.17 23.57
CA ASN A 678 -3.37 11.99 24.43
C ASN A 678 -2.70 12.20 25.80
N ALA A 679 -2.27 11.13 26.47
CA ALA A 679 -1.66 11.22 27.80
C ALA A 679 -0.39 12.08 27.83
N LEU A 680 0.53 11.89 26.87
CA LEU A 680 1.75 12.69 26.77
C LEU A 680 1.46 14.11 26.27
N GLY A 681 0.55 14.26 25.31
CA GLY A 681 0.11 15.55 24.79
C GLY A 681 -0.52 16.44 25.85
N ARG A 682 -1.47 15.92 26.62
CA ARG A 682 -2.10 16.59 27.76
C ARG A 682 -1.06 17.00 28.81
N ARG A 683 -0.09 16.11 29.10
CA ARG A 683 0.98 16.41 30.05
C ARG A 683 1.87 17.55 29.55
N ASN A 684 2.25 17.54 28.27
CA ASN A 684 3.07 18.58 27.67
C ASN A 684 2.30 19.91 27.61
N LEU A 685 1.03 19.88 27.20
CA LEU A 685 0.17 21.07 27.13
C LEU A 685 0.10 21.77 28.49
N ALA A 686 -0.29 21.06 29.55
CA ALA A 686 -0.34 21.61 30.91
C ALA A 686 1.01 22.18 31.39
N TYR A 687 2.11 21.51 31.05
CA TYR A 687 3.44 21.97 31.42
C TYR A 687 3.84 23.26 30.68
N LYS A 688 3.49 23.38 29.39
CA LYS A 688 3.90 24.52 28.54
C LYS A 688 2.99 25.73 28.69
N THR A 689 1.68 25.53 28.88
CA THR A 689 0.70 26.62 29.03
C THR A 689 0.47 27.04 30.49
N LEU A 690 1.07 26.33 31.46
CA LEU A 690 0.85 26.51 32.91
C LEU A 690 -0.62 26.31 33.35
N VAL A 691 -1.45 25.73 32.49
CA VAL A 691 -2.83 25.33 32.79
C VAL A 691 -2.81 24.06 33.65
N ASP A 692 -3.63 24.02 34.71
CA ASP A 692 -3.76 22.80 35.52
C ASP A 692 -4.39 21.68 34.69
N LYS A 693 -3.81 20.49 34.77
CA LYS A 693 -4.26 19.27 34.06
C LYS A 693 -5.71 18.91 34.36
N ARG A 694 -6.27 19.33 35.50
CA ARG A 694 -7.67 19.07 35.87
C ARG A 694 -8.67 19.74 34.93
N PHE A 695 -8.27 20.81 34.24
CA PHE A 695 -9.10 21.50 33.26
C PHE A 695 -8.92 20.96 31.82
N LEU A 696 -8.05 19.97 31.62
CA LEU A 696 -7.83 19.34 30.32
C LEU A 696 -8.51 17.97 30.33
N ILE A 697 -9.71 17.93 29.77
CA ILE A 697 -10.57 16.73 29.77
C ILE A 697 -10.22 15.84 28.58
#